data_AF-A0A945S5P1-F1
#
_entry.id   AF-A0A945S5P1-F1
#
_cell.length_a   1.000
_cell.length_b   1.000
_cell.length_c   1.000
_cell.angle_alpha   90.00
_cell.angle_beta   90.00
_cell.angle_gamma   90.00
#
_symmetry.space_group_name_H-M   'P 1'
#
loop_
_entity.id
_entity.type
_entity.pdbx_description
1 polymer ?
#
loop_
_entity_poly.entity_id
_entity_poly.type
_entity_poly.pdbx_seq_one_letter_code
_entity_poly.pdbx_strand_id
1 'polypeptide(L)'
;MFYRVLPSVAFLAFALCERTGAAPSQTGAMQWDFEDGQAVGLHQGMGVGEVVPEPDVPTNHAYRITTDQPHHSRLTVEHSAQHDDFVLRFRARVINWDGAEPVIYVYGHSGKSGFRGLSVTRQLGRLFCYFGPDRPGATLGQTDGGYASGNAWTHVAFGCFGRWSMAKVWTEGDNEPGWQAMGRNDDLREGTSALGVWTSPRTPSKATVLFDDVSLVPITETDLAKLGIHITPRMPLDVAALNQSTVVTQLPGRVVLSSGRTAVAFTRLSGEISNLVDLPTQREFIAPHHPSPLFRFVFRSPVNDRTQAVTSRDFRAVSIDPRPDRGLSVSFSDLPSSSVKAMVQATVQTDGVIALTFRLTGLQSTIVPRISFPELPGPAATSSSDEMLLPWASGAVLREPGSVTVSRDALYPGQAFAQFYTRCDGNAGLYVGFHDSEGHCKRFQLRCGAGDMASMSVEHLQPETAVAELVLPYPSVLKTFAGDWRDGADIYKAWAENQPWCDTLLSERSDIPAFLKEGAGILITGVANPVGREKLLGGHLEKLPDLLDAYRNATGLKHIVFVPYGWENRGTWVGINYLPSIPSDGDWIKTNAELRRRGHRTAFMTSGFWWVVKRQRTSGGPAFDDTSQFERMKDICITERDGKTWEVDWYSRTKEFGSWRGLSVKLCHGSQPARDMLRDVFLGVVQLGVPLVSFDQEIGGGQKEPCFHPGHGHPPGLGNWAWTDFHDLCREIIREGKPIQPELGLFLENVSELAIPVMSTYWSRQFGEIDVGAFGARGVGLFSYLYHEYVTAIGAACVQGQGQLGTRPDALLRCRILANNLTRGLIPGPFMHEVPIEGLPVWQKISKWQATVGAAYRSFSRPYKHFPEYLLLGKTVRPPDVDCEQVETYFWRRDAKGKPRKNGPPVSKHALSLAAVTAGTFEAGDGSHATFVVNATPNEREAIVHFGSARETTVFSPSREGIERAHGKDIALVLPPFGIRVLIR
;
A
#
# COMPACT_ATOMS: atom_id res chain seq x y z
N MET A 1 70.56 27.89 1.01
CA MET A 1 69.85 28.92 1.80
C MET A 1 68.68 29.42 0.96
N PHE A 2 67.46 29.29 1.51
CA PHE A 2 66.20 29.92 1.13
C PHE A 2 65.36 29.45 -0.09
N TYR A 3 64.13 29.00 0.28
CA TYR A 3 62.81 28.96 -0.37
C TYR A 3 62.53 28.04 -1.59
N ARG A 4 61.66 27.03 -1.40
CA ARG A 4 60.22 27.13 -1.73
C ARG A 4 59.39 25.95 -1.20
N VAL A 5 58.11 26.25 -0.97
CA VAL A 5 57.03 25.54 -0.27
C VAL A 5 55.95 25.11 -1.28
N LEU A 6 55.44 23.85 -1.16
CA LEU A 6 54.18 23.23 -1.68
C LEU A 6 53.89 23.27 -3.21
N PRO A 7 53.08 22.35 -3.82
CA PRO A 7 51.87 21.73 -3.24
C PRO A 7 51.52 20.26 -3.58
N SER A 8 51.01 19.52 -2.59
CA SER A 8 50.05 18.40 -2.75
C SER A 8 48.65 18.75 -2.18
N VAL A 9 48.50 19.92 -1.56
CA VAL A 9 47.21 20.46 -1.08
C VAL A 9 46.36 21.05 -2.22
N ALA A 10 46.95 21.32 -3.39
CA ALA A 10 46.25 21.99 -4.51
C ALA A 10 45.33 21.07 -5.31
N PHE A 11 45.55 19.74 -5.33
CA PHE A 11 44.66 18.81 -6.03
C PHE A 11 43.35 18.54 -5.25
N LEU A 12 43.35 18.72 -3.92
CA LEU A 12 42.14 18.64 -3.08
C LEU A 12 41.14 19.77 -3.34
N ALA A 13 41.56 20.87 -3.97
CA ALA A 13 40.67 21.96 -4.38
C ALA A 13 39.65 21.52 -5.45
N PHE A 14 39.90 20.41 -6.16
CA PHE A 14 38.96 19.91 -7.18
C PHE A 14 37.92 18.92 -6.62
N ALA A 15 38.28 18.08 -5.64
CA ALA A 15 37.37 17.05 -5.13
C ALA A 15 36.39 17.55 -4.05
N LEU A 16 36.72 18.64 -3.34
CA LEU A 16 35.86 19.22 -2.29
C LEU A 16 34.93 20.34 -2.79
N CYS A 17 35.00 20.74 -4.06
CA CYS A 17 34.65 22.11 -4.46
C CYS A 17 33.75 22.26 -5.69
N GLU A 18 32.93 21.27 -6.07
CA GLU A 18 32.01 21.48 -7.20
C GLU A 18 30.71 22.20 -6.85
N ARG A 19 30.35 22.38 -5.56
CA ARG A 19 29.03 22.91 -5.17
C ARG A 19 28.98 24.40 -4.76
N THR A 20 30.01 24.98 -4.12
CA THR A 20 29.84 26.28 -3.44
C THR A 20 31.05 27.21 -3.39
N GLY A 21 32.21 26.84 -3.95
CA GLY A 21 33.40 27.73 -3.98
C GLY A 21 34.00 28.08 -2.61
N ALA A 22 33.59 27.41 -1.52
CA ALA A 22 34.14 27.64 -0.19
C ALA A 22 34.27 26.31 0.59
N ALA A 23 35.51 25.93 0.92
CA ALA A 23 35.81 24.76 1.73
C ALA A 23 35.39 24.95 3.21
N PRO A 24 35.10 23.87 3.95
CA PRO A 24 35.01 23.92 5.42
C PRO A 24 36.35 24.34 6.03
N SER A 25 36.34 24.84 7.27
CA SER A 25 37.60 25.18 7.96
C SER A 25 38.46 23.93 8.17
N GLN A 26 39.63 23.86 7.53
CA GLN A 26 40.49 22.65 7.52
C GLN A 26 41.27 22.40 8.83
N THR A 27 41.09 23.23 9.85
CA THR A 27 41.74 23.04 11.15
C THR A 27 41.31 21.72 11.79
N GLY A 28 42.22 20.74 11.83
CA GLY A 28 41.99 19.44 12.44
C GLY A 28 41.48 18.33 11.50
N ALA A 29 41.50 18.54 10.17
CA ALA A 29 41.17 17.48 9.22
C ALA A 29 42.23 16.37 9.21
N MET A 30 41.78 15.12 9.13
CA MET A 30 42.63 13.92 9.08
C MET A 30 42.32 13.14 7.79
N GLN A 31 43.35 12.61 7.12
CA GLN A 31 43.23 11.89 5.84
C GLN A 31 44.21 10.72 5.75
N TRP A 32 43.76 9.65 5.08
CA TRP A 32 44.50 8.43 4.82
C TRP A 32 44.18 7.94 3.38
N ASP A 33 45.17 8.05 2.49
CA ASP A 33 45.14 7.58 1.08
C ASP A 33 45.99 6.32 0.85
N PHE A 34 46.68 5.84 1.91
CA PHE A 34 47.51 4.64 1.92
C PHE A 34 48.66 4.60 0.91
N GLU A 35 48.94 5.69 0.16
CA GLU A 35 49.92 5.70 -0.94
C GLU A 35 51.34 5.32 -0.48
N ASP A 36 51.68 5.63 0.77
CA ASP A 36 52.97 5.31 1.41
C ASP A 36 53.07 3.86 1.92
N GLY A 37 52.03 3.05 1.71
CA GLY A 37 51.94 1.67 2.15
C GLY A 37 51.67 1.51 3.65
N GLN A 38 51.32 2.57 4.36
CA GLN A 38 51.07 2.56 5.81
C GLN A 38 49.62 2.93 6.14
N ALA A 39 49.13 2.46 7.30
CA ALA A 39 47.80 2.81 7.83
C ALA A 39 47.93 3.54 9.19
N VAL A 40 48.92 4.43 9.32
CA VAL A 40 49.19 5.17 10.57
C VAL A 40 47.97 6.00 10.95
N GLY A 41 47.42 5.84 12.17
CA GLY A 41 46.21 6.55 12.61
C GLY A 41 44.90 5.77 12.43
N LEU A 42 44.96 4.53 11.93
CA LEU A 42 43.82 3.63 11.82
C LEU A 42 44.08 2.32 12.58
N HIS A 43 43.27 2.05 13.60
CA HIS A 43 43.45 0.88 14.48
C HIS A 43 42.42 -0.20 14.19
N GLN A 44 42.87 -1.36 13.76
CA GLN A 44 42.00 -2.51 13.57
C GLN A 44 41.62 -3.15 14.91
N GLY A 45 40.32 -3.35 15.14
CA GLY A 45 39.84 -4.04 16.33
C GLY A 45 39.97 -5.56 16.24
N MET A 46 39.26 -6.19 15.30
CA MET A 46 39.27 -7.64 15.03
C MET A 46 39.15 -7.93 13.52
N GLY A 47 39.93 -8.89 13.00
CA GLY A 47 40.02 -9.29 11.57
C GLY A 47 41.47 -9.30 11.05
N VAL A 48 41.72 -9.78 9.81
CA VAL A 48 43.01 -9.59 9.11
C VAL A 48 42.85 -8.40 8.16
N GLY A 49 43.50 -7.29 8.48
CA GLY A 49 43.51 -6.08 7.69
C GLY A 49 44.93 -5.64 7.38
N GLU A 50 45.20 -5.26 6.15
CA GLU A 50 46.53 -4.89 5.68
C GLU A 50 46.44 -3.89 4.52
N VAL A 51 47.48 -3.09 4.33
CA VAL A 51 47.60 -2.22 3.16
C VAL A 51 48.16 -3.05 2.00
N VAL A 52 47.46 -3.07 0.86
CA VAL A 52 47.87 -3.81 -0.34
C VAL A 52 47.82 -2.94 -1.58
N PRO A 53 48.62 -3.25 -2.62
CA PRO A 53 48.46 -2.63 -3.93
C PRO A 53 47.04 -2.86 -4.46
N GLU A 54 46.46 -1.85 -5.10
CA GLU A 54 45.17 -2.03 -5.76
C GLU A 54 45.28 -3.06 -6.91
N PRO A 55 44.29 -3.95 -7.08
CA PRO A 55 44.35 -5.00 -8.09
C PRO A 55 44.57 -4.50 -9.53
N ASP A 56 44.00 -3.34 -9.88
CA ASP A 56 44.04 -2.81 -11.24
C ASP A 56 44.97 -1.59 -11.38
N VAL A 57 45.40 -1.01 -10.26
CA VAL A 57 46.32 0.13 -10.22
C VAL A 57 47.41 -0.17 -9.18
N PRO A 58 48.38 -1.06 -9.47
CA PRO A 58 49.36 -1.52 -8.48
C PRO A 58 50.28 -0.42 -7.93
N THR A 59 50.27 0.77 -8.54
CA THR A 59 50.96 1.97 -8.06
C THR A 59 50.21 2.68 -6.95
N ASN A 60 48.90 2.42 -6.79
CA ASN A 60 48.13 2.87 -5.64
C ASN A 60 48.00 1.72 -4.62
N HIS A 61 47.78 2.08 -3.35
CA HIS A 61 47.55 1.13 -2.28
C HIS A 61 46.18 1.41 -1.64
N ALA A 62 45.55 0.36 -1.12
CA ALA A 62 44.29 0.47 -0.40
C ALA A 62 44.30 -0.44 0.83
N TYR A 63 43.53 -0.09 1.85
CA TYR A 63 43.37 -0.93 3.03
C TYR A 63 42.40 -2.07 2.75
N ARG A 64 42.88 -3.30 2.78
CA ARG A 64 42.10 -4.51 2.54
C ARG A 64 41.61 -5.09 3.85
N ILE A 65 40.31 -5.31 3.96
CA ILE A 65 39.71 -6.16 5.01
C ILE A 65 39.32 -7.50 4.38
N THR A 66 39.87 -8.59 4.92
CA THR A 66 39.45 -9.96 4.57
C THR A 66 38.83 -10.63 5.80
N THR A 67 37.63 -11.18 5.61
CA THR A 67 36.88 -11.87 6.65
C THR A 67 36.54 -13.28 6.17
N ASP A 68 36.90 -14.29 6.96
CA ASP A 68 36.70 -15.72 6.67
C ASP A 68 35.77 -16.42 7.69
N GLN A 69 35.30 -15.67 8.69
CA GLN A 69 34.37 -16.09 9.73
C GLN A 69 33.28 -15.01 9.91
N PRO A 70 32.09 -15.36 10.43
CA PRO A 70 31.08 -14.35 10.68
C PRO A 70 31.47 -13.38 11.79
N HIS A 71 31.75 -12.12 11.45
CA HIS A 71 32.10 -11.10 12.43
C HIS A 71 31.89 -9.66 11.92
N HIS A 72 31.86 -8.70 12.85
CA HIS A 72 32.01 -7.28 12.57
C HIS A 72 33.50 -6.93 12.58
N SER A 73 34.14 -6.81 11.42
CA SER A 73 35.49 -6.24 11.33
C SER A 73 35.39 -4.71 11.41
N ARG A 74 36.21 -4.06 12.25
CA ARG A 74 36.19 -2.59 12.44
C ARG A 74 37.60 -2.01 12.31
N LEU A 75 37.71 -0.96 11.50
CA LEU A 75 38.85 -0.06 11.39
C LEU A 75 38.48 1.24 12.11
N THR A 76 39.07 1.45 13.29
CA THR A 76 38.79 2.61 14.14
C THR A 76 39.61 3.80 13.67
N VAL A 77 38.96 4.95 13.53
CA VAL A 77 39.62 6.21 13.17
C VAL A 77 40.22 6.82 14.44
N GLU A 78 41.55 6.89 14.54
CA GLU A 78 42.22 7.47 15.71
C GLU A 78 41.83 8.94 15.89
N HIS A 79 41.81 9.42 17.13
CA HIS A 79 41.41 10.78 17.53
C HIS A 79 39.96 11.19 17.18
N SER A 80 39.16 10.35 16.52
CA SER A 80 37.76 10.63 16.21
C SER A 80 36.90 10.97 17.44
N ALA A 81 37.21 10.41 18.61
CA ALA A 81 36.52 10.71 19.86
C ALA A 81 36.74 12.14 20.38
N GLN A 82 37.65 12.92 19.78
CA GLN A 82 37.92 14.32 20.13
C GLN A 82 37.05 15.30 19.34
N HIS A 83 36.28 14.80 18.37
CA HIS A 83 35.44 15.60 17.48
C HIS A 83 33.99 15.14 17.59
N ASP A 84 33.16 15.98 18.19
CA ASP A 84 31.71 15.74 18.30
C ASP A 84 31.00 15.93 16.95
N ASP A 85 31.48 16.89 16.15
CA ASP A 85 30.88 17.29 14.89
C ASP A 85 31.86 17.07 13.74
N PHE A 86 31.53 16.15 12.82
CA PHE A 86 32.43 15.76 11.74
C PHE A 86 31.70 15.23 10.50
N VAL A 87 32.41 15.20 9.37
CA VAL A 87 32.09 14.39 8.19
C VAL A 87 33.20 13.38 7.96
N LEU A 88 32.85 12.10 7.93
CA LEU A 88 33.69 10.99 7.54
C LEU A 88 33.41 10.63 6.07
N ARG A 89 34.42 10.72 5.21
CA ARG A 89 34.35 10.27 3.81
C ARG A 89 35.33 9.13 3.57
N PHE A 90 34.97 8.24 2.66
CA PHE A 90 35.87 7.21 2.14
C PHE A 90 35.30 6.64 0.85
N ARG A 91 36.13 5.96 0.07
CA ARG A 91 35.69 5.05 -0.98
C ARG A 91 35.91 3.60 -0.57
N ALA A 92 35.00 2.73 -0.97
CA ALA A 92 35.06 1.30 -0.69
C ALA A 92 34.75 0.48 -1.94
N ARG A 93 35.41 -0.67 -2.07
CA ARG A 93 35.28 -1.56 -3.22
C ARG A 93 35.16 -3.01 -2.75
N VAL A 94 34.02 -3.63 -3.01
CA VAL A 94 33.78 -5.05 -2.71
C VAL A 94 34.36 -5.90 -3.83
N ILE A 95 35.42 -6.65 -3.55
CA ILE A 95 36.17 -7.42 -4.56
C ILE A 95 35.50 -8.76 -4.84
N ASN A 96 35.23 -9.51 -3.78
CA ASN A 96 34.55 -10.80 -3.86
C ASN A 96 33.90 -11.16 -2.52
N TRP A 97 32.96 -12.09 -2.56
CA TRP A 97 32.43 -12.75 -1.37
C TRP A 97 31.92 -14.15 -1.72
N ASP A 98 31.84 -15.00 -0.71
CA ASP A 98 31.18 -16.31 -0.75
C ASP A 98 30.13 -16.34 0.38
N GLY A 99 28.99 -16.99 0.15
CA GLY A 99 27.86 -17.01 1.08
C GLY A 99 26.96 -15.76 1.01
N ALA A 100 26.60 -15.20 2.17
CA ALA A 100 25.73 -14.03 2.24
C ALA A 100 26.46 -12.74 1.85
N GLU A 101 25.72 -11.81 1.24
CA GLU A 101 26.24 -10.52 0.80
C GLU A 101 26.88 -9.73 1.97
N PRO A 102 28.10 -9.19 1.80
CA PRO A 102 28.73 -8.36 2.81
C PRO A 102 28.07 -6.99 2.90
N VAL A 103 28.15 -6.38 4.08
CA VAL A 103 27.61 -5.04 4.32
C VAL A 103 28.75 -4.13 4.77
N ILE A 104 28.90 -2.99 4.10
CA ILE A 104 29.83 -1.94 4.52
C ILE A 104 29.18 -1.17 5.67
N TYR A 105 29.88 -1.04 6.79
CA TYR A 105 29.38 -0.34 7.97
C TYR A 105 30.21 0.91 8.25
N VAL A 106 29.51 1.98 8.61
CA VAL A 106 30.07 3.16 9.25
C VAL A 106 29.50 3.24 10.65
N TYR A 107 30.36 3.49 11.63
CA TYR A 107 30.03 3.70 13.03
C TYR A 107 30.43 5.13 13.40
N GLY A 108 29.46 5.96 13.76
CA GLY A 108 29.65 7.27 14.35
C GLY A 108 29.28 7.27 15.83
N HIS A 109 30.08 7.94 16.66
CA HIS A 109 29.93 7.95 18.12
C HIS A 109 29.65 6.56 18.70
N SER A 110 30.53 5.60 18.39
CA SER A 110 30.43 4.24 18.89
C SER A 110 30.94 4.14 20.33
N GLY A 111 30.11 3.63 21.22
CA GLY A 111 30.41 3.44 22.63
C GLY A 111 29.66 2.25 23.26
N LYS A 112 29.73 2.12 24.59
CA LYS A 112 29.08 1.03 25.34
C LYS A 112 27.55 1.06 25.25
N SER A 113 26.97 2.25 25.11
CA SER A 113 25.53 2.49 25.04
C SER A 113 24.93 2.31 23.65
N GLY A 114 25.76 2.13 22.61
CA GLY A 114 25.28 2.10 21.24
C GLY A 114 26.18 2.82 20.24
N PHE A 115 25.66 3.03 19.03
CA PHE A 115 26.31 3.83 17.98
C PHE A 115 25.29 4.38 16.99
N ARG A 116 25.63 5.51 16.37
CA ARG A 116 24.96 6.00 15.14
C ARG A 116 25.61 5.31 13.96
N GLY A 117 24.85 4.79 13.02
CA GLY A 117 25.39 3.90 12.00
C GLY A 117 24.83 4.13 10.62
N LEU A 118 25.65 3.83 9.62
CA LEU A 118 25.24 3.64 8.24
C LEU A 118 25.62 2.22 7.83
N SER A 119 24.64 1.44 7.36
CA SER A 119 24.89 0.12 6.77
C SER A 119 24.62 0.19 5.27
N VAL A 120 25.61 -0.08 4.43
CA VAL A 120 25.51 -0.03 2.97
C VAL A 120 25.55 -1.45 2.40
N THR A 121 24.43 -1.88 1.82
CA THR A 121 24.30 -3.11 1.02
C THR A 121 24.46 -2.76 -0.46
N ARG A 122 24.30 -3.71 -1.40
CA ARG A 122 24.18 -3.42 -2.84
C ARG A 122 22.94 -2.63 -3.21
N GLN A 123 21.89 -2.71 -2.38
CA GLN A 123 20.61 -2.10 -2.68
C GLN A 123 20.50 -0.67 -2.14
N LEU A 124 20.93 -0.46 -0.90
CA LEU A 124 20.78 0.83 -0.21
C LEU A 124 21.77 0.98 0.93
N GLY A 125 21.98 2.22 1.35
CA GLY A 125 22.48 2.61 2.67
C GLY A 125 21.32 2.85 3.63
N ARG A 126 21.37 2.29 4.84
CA ARG A 126 20.41 2.55 5.91
C ARG A 126 21.11 3.34 7.00
N LEU A 127 20.61 4.53 7.29
CA LEU A 127 21.02 5.36 8.42
C LEU A 127 20.19 4.96 9.64
N PHE A 128 20.83 4.64 10.76
CA PHE A 128 20.16 4.14 11.95
C PHE A 128 20.92 4.45 13.24
N CYS A 129 20.27 4.20 14.38
CA CYS A 129 20.90 4.17 15.69
C CYS A 129 20.70 2.80 16.31
N TYR A 130 21.76 2.26 16.90
CA TYR A 130 21.72 1.06 17.70
C TYR A 130 21.95 1.43 19.17
N PHE A 131 21.12 0.92 20.08
CA PHE A 131 21.13 1.29 21.50
C PHE A 131 21.47 0.11 22.42
N GLY A 132 22.11 -0.94 21.89
CA GLY A 132 22.32 -2.19 22.62
C GLY A 132 21.18 -3.21 22.43
N PRO A 133 21.28 -4.39 23.07
CA PRO A 133 20.33 -5.50 22.90
C PRO A 133 18.96 -5.22 23.53
N ASP A 134 18.90 -4.35 24.53
CA ASP A 134 17.70 -4.13 25.36
C ASP A 134 16.75 -3.07 24.79
N ARG A 135 17.18 -2.30 23.78
CA ARG A 135 16.37 -1.26 23.14
C ARG A 135 16.40 -1.43 21.61
N PRO A 136 15.23 -1.46 20.95
CA PRO A 136 15.17 -1.57 19.50
C PRO A 136 15.88 -0.38 18.83
N GLY A 137 16.68 -0.67 17.80
CA GLY A 137 17.33 0.36 17.01
C GLY A 137 16.32 1.24 16.26
N ALA A 138 16.68 2.50 16.03
CA ALA A 138 15.86 3.47 15.30
C ALA A 138 16.40 3.66 13.89
N THR A 139 15.55 3.67 12.86
CA THR A 139 15.98 4.02 11.49
C THR A 139 15.75 5.49 11.28
N LEU A 140 16.79 6.20 10.85
CA LEU A 140 16.77 7.64 10.64
C LEU A 140 16.59 8.02 9.17
N GLY A 141 16.86 7.09 8.24
CA GLY A 141 16.70 7.34 6.81
C GLY A 141 17.37 6.26 5.97
N GLN A 142 17.27 6.37 4.65
CA GLN A 142 17.90 5.48 3.68
C GLN A 142 18.48 6.28 2.52
N THR A 143 19.58 5.82 1.95
CA THR A 143 20.14 6.36 0.71
C THR A 143 19.46 5.73 -0.50
N ASP A 144 19.61 6.36 -1.66
CA ASP A 144 18.89 5.97 -2.88
C ASP A 144 19.49 4.75 -3.58
N GLY A 145 20.66 4.30 -3.12
CA GLY A 145 21.42 3.21 -3.68
C GLY A 145 22.45 2.69 -2.69
N GLY A 146 22.97 1.51 -3.00
CA GLY A 146 23.98 0.81 -2.23
C GLY A 146 25.39 0.98 -2.79
N TYR A 147 26.28 0.05 -2.42
CA TYR A 147 27.56 -0.07 -3.08
C TYR A 147 27.43 -0.73 -4.46
N ALA A 148 28.33 -0.36 -5.35
CA ALA A 148 28.29 -0.76 -6.75
C ALA A 148 28.45 -2.28 -6.95
N SER A 149 27.78 -2.81 -7.98
CA SER A 149 27.97 -4.19 -8.42
C SER A 149 29.23 -4.35 -9.25
N GLY A 150 29.94 -5.46 -9.05
CA GLY A 150 31.23 -5.68 -9.69
C GLY A 150 32.33 -4.89 -9.00
N ASN A 151 33.50 -4.90 -9.61
CA ASN A 151 34.73 -4.34 -9.08
C ASN A 151 34.76 -2.80 -9.17
N ALA A 152 33.70 -2.06 -8.81
CA ALA A 152 33.66 -0.59 -8.89
C ALA A 152 33.80 0.08 -7.51
N TRP A 153 34.43 1.25 -7.46
CA TRP A 153 34.56 2.06 -6.25
C TRP A 153 33.21 2.70 -5.89
N THR A 154 32.88 2.69 -4.59
CA THR A 154 31.70 3.32 -4.02
C THR A 154 32.14 4.38 -3.03
N HIS A 155 31.71 5.62 -3.23
CA HIS A 155 31.93 6.71 -2.30
C HIS A 155 30.87 6.72 -1.21
N VAL A 156 31.31 6.97 0.02
CA VAL A 156 30.45 7.10 1.20
C VAL A 156 30.82 8.39 1.92
N ALA A 157 29.80 9.19 2.27
CA ALA A 157 29.95 10.29 3.22
C ALA A 157 28.95 10.11 4.37
N PHE A 158 29.45 10.22 5.59
CA PHE A 158 28.68 10.10 6.83
C PHE A 158 28.99 11.29 7.75
N GLY A 159 27.98 12.06 8.10
CA GLY A 159 28.11 13.23 8.96
C GLY A 159 27.45 13.04 10.32
N CYS A 160 28.10 13.52 11.37
CA CYS A 160 27.55 13.76 12.69
C CYS A 160 27.60 15.26 12.98
N PHE A 161 26.48 15.85 13.39
CA PHE A 161 26.46 17.24 13.86
C PHE A 161 25.45 17.40 14.99
N GLY A 162 25.93 17.62 16.20
CA GLY A 162 25.17 17.63 17.45
C GLY A 162 24.29 16.39 17.54
N ARG A 163 22.99 16.58 17.35
CA ARG A 163 21.99 15.51 17.42
C ARG A 163 21.69 14.87 16.07
N TRP A 164 22.27 15.35 14.99
CA TRP A 164 21.96 14.92 13.64
C TRP A 164 22.97 13.92 13.12
N SER A 165 22.46 12.95 12.37
CA SER A 165 23.26 12.08 11.51
C SER A 165 22.80 12.27 10.08
N MET A 166 23.73 12.23 9.14
CA MET A 166 23.43 12.33 7.71
C MET A 166 24.33 11.41 6.90
N ALA A 167 23.83 10.91 5.78
CA ALA A 167 24.57 10.01 4.92
C ALA A 167 24.23 10.19 3.44
N LYS A 168 25.22 9.91 2.60
CA LYS A 168 25.06 9.71 1.17
C LYS A 168 26.05 8.69 0.62
N VAL A 169 25.63 7.99 -0.42
CA VAL A 169 26.36 6.91 -1.08
C VAL A 169 26.19 7.07 -2.59
N TRP A 170 27.29 6.97 -3.34
CA TRP A 170 27.27 7.00 -4.80
C TRP A 170 28.41 6.17 -5.40
N THR A 171 28.27 5.76 -6.65
CA THR A 171 29.34 5.01 -7.33
C THR A 171 30.33 5.98 -7.97
N GLU A 172 31.60 5.59 -8.02
CA GLU A 172 32.62 6.28 -8.81
C GLU A 172 32.15 6.49 -10.26
N GLY A 173 32.30 7.72 -10.75
CA GLY A 173 31.80 8.14 -12.07
C GLY A 173 30.34 8.58 -12.12
N ASP A 174 29.55 8.35 -11.07
CA ASP A 174 28.24 8.99 -10.91
C ASP A 174 28.41 10.39 -10.29
N ASN A 175 27.45 11.30 -10.51
CA ASN A 175 27.47 12.61 -9.84
C ASN A 175 27.31 12.46 -8.32
N GLU A 176 28.09 13.24 -7.54
CA GLU A 176 27.92 13.29 -6.08
C GLU A 176 26.52 13.83 -5.73
N PRO A 177 25.66 13.02 -5.09
CA PRO A 177 24.29 13.41 -4.79
C PRO A 177 24.26 14.43 -3.65
N GLY A 178 23.09 15.06 -3.48
CA GLY A 178 22.74 15.70 -2.21
C GLY A 178 22.81 14.72 -1.03
N TRP A 179 22.68 15.22 0.19
CA TRP A 179 22.50 14.35 1.34
C TRP A 179 21.20 13.56 1.20
N GLN A 180 21.29 12.21 1.23
CA GLN A 180 20.19 11.31 0.87
C GLN A 180 19.40 10.84 2.10
N ALA A 181 20.10 10.61 3.22
CA ALA A 181 19.49 10.26 4.49
C ALA A 181 19.92 11.26 5.57
N MET A 182 18.99 11.69 6.42
CA MET A 182 19.28 12.55 7.56
C MET A 182 18.24 12.31 8.65
N GLY A 183 18.66 12.27 9.91
CA GLY A 183 17.74 12.19 11.03
C GLY A 183 18.39 12.52 12.36
N ARG A 184 17.55 12.69 13.38
CA ARG A 184 17.94 13.17 14.69
C ARG A 184 17.98 12.06 15.74
N ASN A 185 18.94 12.13 16.65
CA ASN A 185 19.09 11.25 17.80
C ASN A 185 19.55 12.05 19.03
N ASP A 186 18.85 11.85 20.16
CA ASP A 186 19.11 12.61 21.38
C ASP A 186 20.02 11.87 22.39
N ASP A 187 20.26 10.57 22.21
CA ASP A 187 20.80 9.64 23.23
C ASP A 187 22.27 9.23 23.02
N LEU A 188 22.79 9.29 21.79
CA LEU A 188 24.13 8.84 21.44
C LEU A 188 24.95 10.05 20.99
N ARG A 189 25.81 10.61 21.85
CA ARG A 189 26.48 11.90 21.58
C ARG A 189 28.01 11.85 21.51
N GLU A 190 28.61 10.85 22.13
CA GLU A 190 30.07 10.75 22.28
C GLU A 190 30.51 9.32 21.95
N GLY A 191 31.71 9.18 21.39
CA GLY A 191 32.29 7.88 21.06
C GLY A 191 33.26 7.95 19.90
N THR A 192 33.89 6.82 19.58
CA THR A 192 34.83 6.73 18.45
C THR A 192 34.10 6.48 17.14
N SER A 193 34.72 6.89 16.03
CA SER A 193 34.26 6.57 14.69
C SER A 193 35.05 5.41 14.12
N ALA A 194 34.37 4.57 13.33
CA ALA A 194 34.98 3.45 12.65
C ALA A 194 34.28 3.17 11.32
N LEU A 195 34.97 2.48 10.43
CA LEU A 195 34.40 1.88 9.23
C LEU A 195 34.73 0.40 9.20
N GLY A 196 33.98 -0.41 8.46
CA GLY A 196 34.19 -1.85 8.49
C GLY A 196 33.29 -2.67 7.61
N VAL A 197 33.42 -3.99 7.75
CA VAL A 197 32.67 -5.00 6.97
C VAL A 197 31.94 -5.91 7.94
N TRP A 198 30.69 -6.20 7.62
CA TRP A 198 29.89 -7.20 8.32
C TRP A 198 29.56 -8.37 7.40
N THR A 199 29.78 -9.58 7.90
CA THR A 199 29.36 -10.84 7.27
C THR A 199 28.34 -11.57 8.16
N SER A 200 27.39 -12.29 7.55
CA SER A 200 26.25 -12.89 8.26
C SER A 200 26.68 -13.98 9.26
N PRO A 201 26.28 -13.90 10.55
CA PRO A 201 26.48 -14.97 11.54
C PRO A 201 25.63 -16.21 11.30
N ARG A 202 24.64 -16.13 10.42
CA ARG A 202 23.71 -17.24 10.14
C ARG A 202 24.12 -18.08 8.95
N THR A 203 25.00 -17.55 8.10
CA THR A 203 25.43 -18.18 6.85
C THR A 203 26.95 -18.06 6.80
N PRO A 204 27.71 -19.17 6.77
CA PRO A 204 29.16 -19.11 6.58
C PRO A 204 29.46 -18.25 5.35
N SER A 205 30.12 -17.12 5.55
CA SER A 205 30.35 -16.13 4.50
C SER A 205 31.76 -15.56 4.60
N LYS A 206 32.38 -15.32 3.45
CA LYS A 206 33.69 -14.67 3.33
C LYS A 206 33.57 -13.45 2.47
N ALA A 207 34.36 -12.41 2.72
CA ALA A 207 34.39 -11.23 1.86
C ALA A 207 35.75 -10.54 1.87
N THR A 208 36.10 -9.95 0.74
CA THR A 208 37.25 -9.05 0.60
C THR A 208 36.75 -7.68 0.16
N VAL A 209 37.04 -6.66 0.96
CA VAL A 209 36.65 -5.26 0.69
C VAL A 209 37.87 -4.37 0.84
N LEU A 210 38.07 -3.47 -0.12
CA LEU A 210 39.09 -2.42 -0.06
C LEU A 210 38.48 -1.11 0.42
N PHE A 211 39.24 -0.35 1.20
CA PHE A 211 38.93 1.00 1.64
C PHE A 211 40.08 1.93 1.26
N ASP A 212 39.74 3.13 0.82
CA ASP A 212 40.69 4.13 0.40
C ASP A 212 40.10 5.55 0.55
N ASP A 213 40.92 6.58 0.39
CA ASP A 213 40.56 8.01 0.53
C ASP A 213 39.78 8.32 1.83
N VAL A 214 40.17 7.70 2.94
CA VAL A 214 39.48 7.88 4.22
C VAL A 214 39.82 9.27 4.74
N SER A 215 38.82 10.07 5.10
CA SER A 215 39.01 11.39 5.70
C SER A 215 37.96 11.70 6.76
N LEU A 216 38.40 12.30 7.87
CA LEU A 216 37.53 12.83 8.91
C LEU A 216 37.76 14.34 9.01
N VAL A 217 36.72 15.10 8.70
CA VAL A 217 36.76 16.56 8.68
C VAL A 217 35.84 17.09 9.78
N PRO A 218 36.37 17.72 10.84
CA PRO A 218 35.55 18.42 11.82
C PRO A 218 34.75 19.55 11.14
N ILE A 219 33.50 19.75 11.53
CA ILE A 219 32.61 20.75 10.91
C ILE A 219 31.96 21.66 11.95
N THR A 220 31.65 22.89 11.53
CA THR A 220 30.90 23.88 12.33
C THR A 220 29.50 24.09 11.77
N GLU A 221 28.63 24.79 12.51
CA GLU A 221 27.28 25.15 12.02
C GLU A 221 27.32 25.96 10.72
N THR A 222 28.33 26.83 10.56
CA THR A 222 28.53 27.64 9.34
C THR A 222 28.88 26.76 8.14
N ASP A 223 29.51 25.60 8.35
CA ASP A 223 29.88 24.68 7.29
C ASP A 223 28.70 23.85 6.79
N LEU A 224 27.66 23.65 7.60
CA LEU A 224 26.46 22.92 7.21
C LEU A 224 25.79 23.54 5.99
N ALA A 225 25.62 24.86 5.97
CA ALA A 225 25.04 25.57 4.84
C ALA A 225 25.86 25.39 3.56
N LYS A 226 27.20 25.40 3.66
CA LYS A 226 28.10 25.17 2.50
C LYS A 226 28.01 23.73 1.98
N LEU A 227 27.72 22.78 2.86
CA LEU A 227 27.52 21.37 2.56
C LEU A 227 26.09 21.06 2.08
N GLY A 228 25.22 22.06 1.98
CA GLY A 228 23.80 21.89 1.62
C GLY A 228 22.99 21.14 2.68
N ILE A 229 23.43 21.21 3.95
CA ILE A 229 22.76 20.61 5.11
C ILE A 229 21.97 21.72 5.81
N HIS A 230 20.66 21.49 6.00
CA HIS A 230 19.78 22.40 6.73
C HIS A 230 19.18 21.66 7.94
N ILE A 231 19.72 21.95 9.14
CA ILE A 231 19.27 21.35 10.41
C ILE A 231 18.34 22.26 11.23
N THR A 232 18.21 23.53 10.83
CA THR A 232 17.31 24.46 11.49
C THR A 232 15.85 24.06 11.21
N PRO A 233 14.99 24.03 12.25
CA PRO A 233 13.59 23.74 12.05
C PRO A 233 13.00 24.76 11.08
N ARG A 234 12.18 24.27 10.16
CA ARG A 234 11.52 25.14 9.20
C ARG A 234 10.63 26.15 9.93
N MET A 235 10.78 27.43 9.60
CA MET A 235 9.95 28.48 10.19
C MET A 235 8.48 28.32 9.78
N PRO A 236 7.54 28.48 10.72
CA PRO A 236 6.11 28.57 10.43
C PRO A 236 5.80 29.61 9.35
N LEU A 237 4.71 29.40 8.62
CA LEU A 237 4.23 30.37 7.65
C LEU A 237 3.61 31.57 8.38
N ASP A 238 4.05 32.78 8.06
CA ASP A 238 3.38 34.00 8.53
C ASP A 238 2.08 34.21 7.74
N VAL A 239 0.99 33.65 8.27
CA VAL A 239 -0.35 33.70 7.65
C VAL A 239 -0.87 35.14 7.56
N ALA A 240 -0.47 36.03 8.47
CA ALA A 240 -0.91 37.43 8.46
C ALA A 240 -0.31 38.23 7.30
N ALA A 241 0.84 37.80 6.76
CA ALA A 241 1.49 38.40 5.61
C ALA A 241 0.92 37.94 4.26
N LEU A 242 -0.04 37.02 4.24
CA LEU A 242 -0.63 36.51 3.00
C LEU A 242 -1.60 37.52 2.37
N ASN A 243 -1.47 37.75 1.07
CA ASN A 243 -2.37 38.61 0.32
C ASN A 243 -3.70 37.87 0.07
N GLN A 244 -4.80 38.44 0.55
CA GLN A 244 -6.13 37.88 0.37
C GLN A 244 -6.73 38.19 -1.03
N SER A 245 -6.15 39.14 -1.77
CA SER A 245 -6.65 39.60 -3.08
C SER A 245 -6.05 38.88 -4.29
N THR A 246 -5.01 38.06 -4.09
CA THR A 246 -4.32 37.32 -5.15
C THR A 246 -4.08 35.88 -4.72
N VAL A 247 -4.06 34.92 -5.65
CA VAL A 247 -3.74 33.53 -5.29
C VAL A 247 -2.26 33.35 -4.96
N VAL A 248 -1.37 34.22 -5.43
CA VAL A 248 0.07 34.16 -5.13
C VAL A 248 0.52 35.29 -4.20
N THR A 249 1.19 34.94 -3.10
CA THR A 249 1.91 35.90 -2.24
C THR A 249 3.41 35.64 -2.31
N GLN A 250 4.21 36.70 -2.43
CA GLN A 250 5.66 36.61 -2.35
C GLN A 250 6.14 37.01 -0.95
N LEU A 251 6.84 36.10 -0.26
CA LEU A 251 7.43 36.33 1.05
C LEU A 251 8.97 36.23 0.97
N PRO A 252 9.72 36.74 1.96
CA PRO A 252 11.16 36.53 2.02
C PRO A 252 11.52 35.03 1.92
N GLY A 253 12.29 34.68 0.89
CA GLY A 253 12.77 33.32 0.64
C GLY A 253 11.73 32.31 0.12
N ARG A 254 10.45 32.66 -0.02
CA ARG A 254 9.40 31.72 -0.47
C ARG A 254 8.29 32.38 -1.30
N VAL A 255 7.58 31.59 -2.09
CA VAL A 255 6.38 31.99 -2.84
C VAL A 255 5.22 31.13 -2.37
N VAL A 256 4.12 31.75 -1.97
CA VAL A 256 2.96 31.07 -1.39
C VAL A 256 1.81 31.09 -2.38
N LEU A 257 1.22 29.92 -2.62
CA LEU A 257 -0.02 29.76 -3.36
C LEU A 257 -1.15 29.49 -2.37
N SER A 258 -2.19 30.31 -2.41
CA SER A 258 -3.34 30.24 -1.50
C SER A 258 -4.64 30.06 -2.27
N SER A 259 -5.52 29.20 -1.76
CA SER A 259 -6.83 28.92 -2.31
C SER A 259 -7.79 28.48 -1.21
N GLY A 260 -8.85 29.27 -0.98
CA GLY A 260 -9.83 29.01 0.07
C GLY A 260 -9.16 28.89 1.45
N ARG A 261 -9.14 27.68 2.00
CA ARG A 261 -8.51 27.37 3.30
C ARG A 261 -7.04 26.95 3.19
N THR A 262 -6.54 26.70 1.98
CA THR A 262 -5.24 26.07 1.78
C THR A 262 -4.17 27.11 1.45
N ALA A 263 -2.98 26.97 2.03
CA ALA A 263 -1.79 27.66 1.58
C ALA A 263 -0.62 26.68 1.40
N VAL A 264 0.04 26.74 0.25
CA VAL A 264 1.22 25.95 -0.11
C VAL A 264 2.37 26.90 -0.39
N ALA A 265 3.43 26.85 0.41
CA ALA A 265 4.61 27.67 0.21
C ALA A 265 5.72 26.87 -0.47
N PHE A 266 6.37 27.47 -1.48
CA PHE A 266 7.53 26.93 -2.19
C PHE A 266 8.76 27.76 -1.84
N THR A 267 9.84 27.12 -1.40
CA THR A 267 11.11 27.83 -1.12
C THR A 267 11.79 28.25 -2.42
N ARG A 268 12.29 29.48 -2.48
CA ARG A 268 13.05 29.98 -3.64
C ARG A 268 14.41 29.29 -3.79
N LEU A 269 14.97 28.77 -2.69
CA LEU A 269 16.29 28.16 -2.68
C LEU A 269 16.30 26.82 -3.41
N SER A 270 15.31 25.96 -3.15
CA SER A 270 15.31 24.57 -3.63
C SER A 270 14.01 24.16 -4.32
N GLY A 271 13.03 25.06 -4.45
CA GLY A 271 11.72 24.77 -5.06
C GLY A 271 10.83 23.82 -4.24
N GLU A 272 11.28 23.33 -3.08
CA GLU A 272 10.55 22.40 -2.22
C GLU A 272 9.27 23.04 -1.66
N ILE A 273 8.25 22.21 -1.39
CA ILE A 273 7.12 22.62 -0.58
C ILE A 273 7.60 22.80 0.86
N SER A 274 7.70 24.06 1.27
CA SER A 274 8.12 24.47 2.60
C SER A 274 6.96 24.43 3.59
N ASN A 275 5.74 24.79 3.20
CA ASN A 275 4.62 24.79 4.12
C ASN A 275 3.38 24.32 3.40
N LEU A 276 2.53 23.59 4.12
CA LEU A 276 1.18 23.27 3.70
C LEU A 276 0.27 23.48 4.91
N VAL A 277 -0.48 24.57 4.88
CA VAL A 277 -1.20 25.09 6.05
C VAL A 277 -2.70 25.18 5.77
N ASP A 278 -3.52 24.71 6.71
CA ASP A 278 -4.94 25.09 6.78
C ASP A 278 -5.04 26.47 7.45
N LEU A 279 -5.38 27.49 6.67
CA LEU A 279 -5.37 28.89 7.07
C LEU A 279 -6.21 29.18 8.32
N PRO A 280 -7.46 28.68 8.45
CA PRO A 280 -8.29 29.02 9.61
C PRO A 280 -7.79 28.43 10.93
N THR A 281 -7.19 27.24 10.90
CA THR A 281 -6.68 26.55 12.10
C THR A 281 -5.19 26.75 12.32
N GLN A 282 -4.48 27.26 11.30
CA GLN A 282 -3.02 27.31 11.18
C GLN A 282 -2.35 25.94 11.36
N ARG A 283 -3.07 24.85 11.11
CA ARG A 283 -2.52 23.50 11.15
C ARG A 283 -1.54 23.31 10.01
N GLU A 284 -0.28 23.04 10.35
CA GLU A 284 0.80 22.71 9.42
C GLU A 284 0.84 21.19 9.17
N PHE A 285 0.93 20.81 7.90
CA PHE A 285 0.98 19.41 7.46
C PHE A 285 2.36 18.95 7.00
N ILE A 286 3.35 19.85 6.91
CA ILE A 286 4.73 19.50 6.62
C ILE A 286 5.57 19.44 7.89
N ALA A 287 6.32 18.35 8.05
CA ALA A 287 7.17 18.13 9.21
C ALA A 287 8.31 19.19 9.26
N PRO A 288 8.50 19.90 10.40
CA PRO A 288 9.43 21.02 10.48
C PRO A 288 10.91 20.60 10.42
N HIS A 289 11.20 19.33 10.70
CA HIS A 289 12.56 18.79 10.81
C HIS A 289 12.92 17.83 9.66
N HIS A 290 12.01 17.59 8.71
CA HIS A 290 12.19 16.64 7.62
C HIS A 290 12.05 17.34 6.29
N PRO A 291 13.09 18.06 5.82
CA PRO A 291 13.03 18.64 4.50
C PRO A 291 13.08 17.51 3.46
N SER A 292 12.12 17.45 2.54
CA SER A 292 12.10 16.50 1.42
C SER A 292 12.27 17.24 0.09
N PRO A 293 12.98 16.68 -0.92
CA PRO A 293 12.95 17.24 -2.28
C PRO A 293 11.50 17.32 -2.79
N LEU A 294 11.19 18.19 -3.75
CA LEU A 294 9.84 18.30 -4.32
C LEU A 294 9.44 17.03 -5.10
N PHE A 295 10.42 16.45 -5.79
CA PHE A 295 10.26 15.23 -6.56
C PHE A 295 11.55 14.41 -6.52
N ARG A 296 11.40 13.12 -6.85
CA ARG A 296 12.47 12.19 -7.14
C ARG A 296 12.13 11.44 -8.41
N PHE A 297 13.09 11.16 -9.27
CA PHE A 297 12.92 10.22 -10.37
C PHE A 297 14.15 9.34 -10.49
N VAL A 298 14.01 8.22 -11.17
CA VAL A 298 15.12 7.28 -11.37
C VAL A 298 15.45 7.20 -12.85
N PHE A 299 16.70 7.43 -13.22
CA PHE A 299 17.23 7.04 -14.52
C PHE A 299 17.55 5.56 -14.51
N ARG A 300 17.32 4.90 -15.64
CA ARG A 300 17.88 3.60 -15.94
C ARG A 300 18.65 3.69 -17.25
N SER A 301 19.91 3.28 -17.20
CA SER A 301 20.74 3.13 -18.40
C SER A 301 20.25 1.93 -19.21
N PRO A 302 19.92 2.10 -20.50
CA PRO A 302 19.53 0.98 -21.36
C PRO A 302 20.72 0.04 -21.68
N VAL A 303 21.96 0.48 -21.45
CA VAL A 303 23.17 -0.27 -21.83
C VAL A 303 23.62 -1.25 -20.75
N ASN A 304 23.54 -0.86 -19.47
CA ASN A 304 24.09 -1.64 -18.36
C ASN A 304 23.11 -1.85 -17.19
N ASP A 305 21.83 -1.48 -17.37
CA ASP A 305 20.73 -1.56 -16.38
C ASP A 305 21.02 -0.85 -15.05
N ARG A 306 22.08 -0.03 -14.98
CA ARG A 306 22.39 0.76 -13.79
C ARG A 306 21.29 1.80 -13.60
N THR A 307 20.81 1.92 -12.37
CA THR A 307 19.81 2.92 -11.99
C THR A 307 20.44 4.02 -11.16
N GLN A 308 20.05 5.26 -11.41
CA GLN A 308 20.49 6.42 -10.62
C GLN A 308 19.25 7.22 -10.22
N ALA A 309 19.08 7.48 -8.93
CA ALA A 309 18.05 8.40 -8.47
C ALA A 309 18.54 9.84 -8.59
N VAL A 310 17.63 10.73 -9.00
CA VAL A 310 17.82 12.17 -9.06
C VAL A 310 16.66 12.84 -8.34
N THR A 311 16.98 13.87 -7.57
CA THR A 311 16.02 14.65 -6.81
C THR A 311 15.98 16.10 -7.29
N SER A 312 14.96 16.84 -6.87
CA SER A 312 14.92 18.29 -7.11
C SER A 312 16.11 19.05 -6.52
N ARG A 313 16.84 18.48 -5.55
CA ARG A 313 18.03 19.08 -4.92
C ARG A 313 19.32 18.90 -5.71
N ASP A 314 19.32 18.00 -6.69
CA ASP A 314 20.51 17.75 -7.50
C ASP A 314 20.67 18.76 -8.66
N PHE A 315 19.62 19.56 -8.92
CA PHE A 315 19.66 20.67 -9.86
C PHE A 315 20.31 21.90 -9.23
N ARG A 316 21.30 22.49 -9.91
CA ARG A 316 22.04 23.67 -9.41
C ARG A 316 21.27 24.97 -9.59
N ALA A 317 20.32 25.02 -10.53
CA ALA A 317 19.52 26.21 -10.81
C ALA A 317 18.02 25.95 -10.63
N VAL A 318 17.40 26.70 -9.71
CA VAL A 318 15.95 26.69 -9.45
C VAL A 318 15.39 28.09 -9.65
N SER A 319 14.26 28.21 -10.34
CA SER A 319 13.54 29.47 -10.51
C SER A 319 12.04 29.27 -10.27
N ILE A 320 11.41 30.27 -9.65
CA ILE A 320 9.96 30.31 -9.44
C ILE A 320 9.39 31.52 -10.17
N ASP A 321 8.50 31.25 -11.13
CA ASP A 321 7.75 32.23 -11.91
C ASP A 321 6.31 32.34 -11.36
N PRO A 322 6.00 33.36 -10.53
CA PRO A 322 4.66 33.58 -10.01
C PRO A 322 3.74 34.20 -11.07
N ARG A 323 2.51 33.68 -11.16
CA ARG A 323 1.43 34.21 -11.99
C ARG A 323 0.26 34.61 -11.08
N PRO A 324 0.13 35.91 -10.71
CA PRO A 324 -0.72 36.37 -9.61
C PRO A 324 -2.16 35.85 -9.58
N ASP A 325 -2.76 35.63 -10.77
CA ASP A 325 -4.16 35.23 -10.91
C ASP A 325 -4.38 33.74 -11.21
N ARG A 326 -3.31 32.95 -11.39
CA ARG A 326 -3.41 31.56 -11.88
C ARG A 326 -2.60 30.53 -11.08
N GLY A 327 -1.48 30.93 -10.50
CA GLY A 327 -0.58 30.02 -9.80
C GLY A 327 0.89 30.33 -10.00
N LEU A 328 1.75 29.32 -10.09
CA LEU A 328 3.19 29.50 -10.28
C LEU A 328 3.80 28.35 -11.07
N SER A 329 4.99 28.57 -11.63
CA SER A 329 5.84 27.51 -12.18
C SER A 329 7.18 27.48 -11.47
N VAL A 330 7.65 26.27 -11.15
CA VAL A 330 8.98 26.01 -10.58
C VAL A 330 9.79 25.27 -11.64
N SER A 331 10.89 25.86 -12.10
CA SER A 331 11.78 25.27 -13.10
C SER A 331 13.12 24.89 -12.49
N PHE A 332 13.58 23.68 -12.80
CA PHE A 332 14.82 23.08 -12.32
C PHE A 332 15.72 22.79 -13.52
N SER A 333 16.96 23.29 -13.47
CA SER A 333 17.94 23.17 -14.55
C SER A 333 19.37 23.08 -14.00
N ASP A 334 20.34 22.91 -14.88
CA ASP A 334 21.75 22.70 -14.53
C ASP A 334 21.92 21.46 -13.63
N LEU A 335 21.39 20.32 -14.13
CA LEU A 335 21.66 19.01 -13.55
C LEU A 335 23.07 18.58 -14.00
N PRO A 336 24.01 18.28 -13.09
CA PRO A 336 25.36 17.89 -13.47
C PRO A 336 25.37 16.70 -14.43
N SER A 337 26.26 16.73 -15.42
CA SER A 337 26.45 15.63 -16.39
C SER A 337 25.18 15.19 -17.14
N SER A 338 24.15 16.04 -17.22
CA SER A 338 22.87 15.73 -17.87
C SER A 338 22.20 16.97 -18.46
N SER A 339 21.53 16.85 -19.60
CA SER A 339 20.73 17.93 -20.18
C SER A 339 19.30 18.00 -19.62
N VAL A 340 18.98 17.15 -18.64
CA VAL A 340 17.62 17.03 -18.13
C VAL A 340 17.20 18.29 -17.39
N LYS A 341 15.97 18.72 -17.66
CA LYS A 341 15.28 19.81 -16.95
C LYS A 341 13.96 19.30 -16.41
N ALA A 342 13.60 19.75 -15.22
CA ALA A 342 12.29 19.46 -14.64
C ALA A 342 11.46 20.74 -14.50
N MET A 343 10.15 20.61 -14.65
CA MET A 343 9.21 21.71 -14.45
C MET A 343 8.03 21.21 -13.64
N VAL A 344 7.67 21.97 -12.60
CA VAL A 344 6.44 21.80 -11.85
C VAL A 344 5.56 23.02 -12.08
N GLN A 345 4.30 22.81 -12.42
CA GLN A 345 3.32 23.88 -12.50
C GLN A 345 2.28 23.69 -11.40
N ALA A 346 2.10 24.70 -10.55
CA ALA A 346 1.10 24.72 -9.50
C ALA A 346 0.00 25.72 -9.86
N THR A 347 -1.25 25.26 -9.94
CA THR A 347 -2.40 26.07 -10.39
C THR A 347 -3.58 25.91 -9.45
N VAL A 348 -4.29 27.00 -9.19
CA VAL A 348 -5.55 26.96 -8.44
C VAL A 348 -6.68 26.63 -9.41
N GLN A 349 -7.40 25.54 -9.14
CA GLN A 349 -8.56 25.12 -9.90
C GLN A 349 -9.83 25.82 -9.41
N THR A 350 -10.90 25.77 -10.20
CA THR A 350 -12.17 26.47 -9.92
C THR A 350 -12.88 25.99 -8.66
N ASP A 351 -12.68 24.73 -8.28
CA ASP A 351 -13.17 24.11 -7.04
C ASP A 351 -12.26 24.38 -5.81
N GLY A 352 -11.21 25.17 -6.01
CA GLY A 352 -10.24 25.56 -5.02
C GLY A 352 -9.13 24.54 -4.75
N VAL A 353 -9.06 23.40 -5.45
CA VAL A 353 -7.88 22.51 -5.31
C VAL A 353 -6.64 23.16 -5.92
N ILE A 354 -5.46 22.88 -5.37
CA ILE A 354 -4.19 23.24 -5.98
C ILE A 354 -3.68 22.04 -6.77
N ALA A 355 -3.67 22.15 -8.09
CA ALA A 355 -3.19 21.12 -9.01
C ALA A 355 -1.70 21.33 -9.34
N LEU A 356 -0.91 20.27 -9.19
CA LEU A 356 0.51 20.19 -9.49
C LEU A 356 0.73 19.27 -10.70
N THR A 357 1.31 19.79 -11.78
CA THR A 357 1.75 18.97 -12.93
C THR A 357 3.26 18.88 -12.98
N PHE A 358 3.78 17.80 -13.56
CA PHE A 358 5.23 17.51 -13.62
C PHE A 358 5.67 17.13 -15.02
N ARG A 359 6.82 17.68 -15.44
CA ARG A 359 7.41 17.44 -16.76
C ARG A 359 8.93 17.33 -16.65
N LEU A 360 9.50 16.36 -17.37
CA LEU A 360 10.94 16.22 -17.64
C LEU A 360 11.20 16.41 -19.13
N THR A 361 12.22 17.19 -19.47
CA THR A 361 12.68 17.39 -20.85
C THR A 361 14.18 17.13 -20.94
N GLY A 362 14.70 16.90 -22.15
CA GLY A 362 16.13 16.71 -22.37
C GLY A 362 16.65 15.34 -21.90
N LEU A 363 15.78 14.31 -21.91
CA LEU A 363 16.10 12.95 -21.44
C LEU A 363 17.02 12.16 -22.38
N GLN A 364 17.36 12.66 -23.57
CA GLN A 364 18.27 12.02 -24.53
C GLN A 364 18.00 10.51 -24.76
N SER A 365 16.73 10.10 -24.77
CA SER A 365 16.33 8.67 -24.87
C SER A 365 16.73 7.81 -23.66
N THR A 366 16.69 8.39 -22.46
CA THR A 366 16.85 7.66 -21.19
C THR A 366 15.52 7.07 -20.72
N ILE A 367 15.57 5.96 -19.99
CA ILE A 367 14.40 5.32 -19.38
C ILE A 367 14.18 5.92 -17.98
N VAL A 368 12.94 6.30 -17.68
CA VAL A 368 12.54 6.80 -16.34
C VAL A 368 11.40 5.92 -15.80
N PRO A 369 11.70 4.79 -15.12
CA PRO A 369 10.68 3.83 -14.69
C PRO A 369 9.75 4.33 -13.56
N ARG A 370 10.20 5.31 -12.77
CA ARG A 370 9.45 5.80 -11.61
C ARG A 370 9.77 7.25 -11.26
N ILE A 371 8.74 7.97 -10.83
CA ILE A 371 8.81 9.34 -10.33
C ILE A 371 8.04 9.42 -9.00
N SER A 372 8.66 9.83 -7.91
CA SER A 372 7.97 10.18 -6.66
C SER A 372 7.62 11.66 -6.66
N PHE A 373 6.34 12.00 -6.63
CA PHE A 373 5.87 13.39 -6.71
C PHE A 373 4.39 13.56 -6.28
N PRO A 374 4.01 14.67 -5.62
CA PRO A 374 4.88 15.51 -4.82
C PRO A 374 5.33 14.77 -3.56
N GLU A 375 6.54 15.03 -3.11
CA GLU A 375 7.05 14.49 -1.85
C GLU A 375 6.64 15.42 -0.69
N LEU A 376 5.84 14.88 0.24
CA LEU A 376 5.21 15.63 1.33
C LEU A 376 5.52 14.96 2.68
N PRO A 377 6.61 15.36 3.36
CA PRO A 377 6.98 14.77 4.64
C PRO A 377 6.01 15.24 5.72
N GLY A 378 5.15 14.33 6.21
CA GLY A 378 4.17 14.65 7.26
C GLY A 378 4.74 14.48 8.67
N PRO A 379 4.34 15.33 9.65
CA PRO A 379 4.77 15.17 11.05
C PRO A 379 4.25 13.87 11.68
N ALA A 380 4.81 13.41 12.79
CA ALA A 380 4.10 12.40 13.60
C ALA A 380 2.79 12.95 14.17
N ALA A 381 1.88 12.07 14.58
CA ALA A 381 0.65 12.45 15.25
C ALA A 381 0.92 13.23 16.53
N THR A 382 0.16 14.30 16.74
CA THR A 382 0.25 15.13 17.95
C THR A 382 -0.91 14.89 18.93
N SER A 383 -1.92 14.15 18.50
CA SER A 383 -3.11 13.83 19.29
C SER A 383 -3.64 12.43 18.94
N SER A 384 -4.52 11.90 19.78
CA SER A 384 -5.21 10.63 19.52
C SER A 384 -6.33 10.72 18.48
N SER A 385 -6.73 11.94 18.07
CA SER A 385 -7.66 12.17 16.97
C SER A 385 -6.97 12.25 15.61
N ASP A 386 -5.64 12.38 15.57
CA ASP A 386 -4.88 12.36 14.33
C ASP A 386 -5.05 11.00 13.63
N GLU A 387 -5.49 11.04 12.38
CA GLU A 387 -5.72 9.86 11.57
C GLU A 387 -5.25 10.07 10.13
N MET A 388 -4.89 8.96 9.46
CA MET A 388 -4.51 8.93 8.06
C MET A 388 -5.34 7.88 7.31
N LEU A 389 -6.08 8.32 6.29
CA LEU A 389 -6.84 7.44 5.41
C LEU A 389 -5.88 6.81 4.39
N LEU A 390 -5.92 5.49 4.27
CA LEU A 390 -5.15 4.69 3.35
C LEU A 390 -6.08 4.09 2.28
N PRO A 391 -5.78 4.22 0.97
CA PRO A 391 -6.62 3.68 -0.10
C PRO A 391 -6.49 2.15 -0.28
N TRP A 392 -6.01 1.44 0.75
CA TRP A 392 -5.63 0.04 0.66
C TRP A 392 -6.82 -0.89 0.88
N ALA A 393 -6.83 -2.01 0.16
CA ALA A 393 -7.92 -2.97 0.11
C ALA A 393 -9.24 -2.29 -0.27
N SER A 394 -10.07 -1.92 0.72
CA SER A 394 -11.31 -1.18 0.50
C SER A 394 -11.44 0.07 1.39
N GLY A 395 -10.29 0.54 1.90
CA GLY A 395 -10.15 1.74 2.72
C GLY A 395 -9.88 1.41 4.18
N ALA A 396 -8.79 1.96 4.71
CA ALA A 396 -8.41 1.81 6.10
C ALA A 396 -7.97 3.15 6.70
N VAL A 397 -8.14 3.32 8.00
CA VAL A 397 -7.69 4.48 8.75
C VAL A 397 -6.62 4.03 9.74
N LEU A 398 -5.43 4.63 9.62
CA LEU A 398 -4.36 4.52 10.59
C LEU A 398 -4.50 5.66 11.61
N ARG A 399 -4.81 5.31 12.86
CA ARG A 399 -4.82 6.27 13.97
C ARG A 399 -3.41 6.50 14.50
N GLU A 400 -3.20 7.70 15.02
CA GLU A 400 -1.92 8.14 15.58
C GLU A 400 -0.74 7.84 14.62
N PRO A 401 -0.83 8.26 13.34
CA PRO A 401 0.19 7.95 12.34
C PRO A 401 1.55 8.47 12.82
N GLY A 402 2.57 7.60 12.81
CA GLY A 402 3.89 7.92 13.38
C GLY A 402 4.06 7.53 14.85
N SER A 403 3.07 6.93 15.52
CA SER A 403 3.23 6.36 16.87
C SER A 403 4.16 5.14 16.92
N VAL A 404 4.22 4.39 15.81
CA VAL A 404 5.10 3.22 15.64
C VAL A 404 5.84 3.31 14.33
N THR A 405 7.04 2.73 14.29
CA THR A 405 7.81 2.60 13.06
C THR A 405 7.17 1.55 12.16
N VAL A 406 6.67 1.97 10.99
CA VAL A 406 6.05 1.08 10.00
C VAL A 406 6.39 1.53 8.58
N SER A 407 6.61 0.57 7.70
CA SER A 407 6.73 0.80 6.27
C SER A 407 5.92 -0.25 5.51
N ARG A 408 5.06 0.22 4.62
CA ARG A 408 4.12 -0.61 3.84
C ARG A 408 3.79 0.11 2.54
N ASP A 409 3.49 -0.65 1.50
CA ASP A 409 3.07 -0.12 0.22
C ASP A 409 1.83 -0.83 -0.34
N ALA A 410 1.19 -0.17 -1.31
CA ALA A 410 0.15 -0.76 -2.13
C ALA A 410 0.23 -0.21 -3.56
N LEU A 411 0.08 -1.10 -4.54
CA LEU A 411 0.01 -0.75 -5.94
C LEU A 411 -1.43 -0.45 -6.38
N TYR A 412 -1.61 0.62 -7.15
CA TYR A 412 -2.81 0.95 -7.91
C TYR A 412 -2.55 0.74 -9.41
N PRO A 413 -3.50 0.19 -10.18
CA PRO A 413 -4.68 -0.50 -9.68
C PRO A 413 -4.28 -1.81 -8.99
N GLY A 414 -5.11 -2.25 -8.03
CA GLY A 414 -4.96 -3.54 -7.37
C GLY A 414 -5.10 -3.45 -5.85
N GLN A 415 -3.98 -3.43 -5.14
CA GLN A 415 -3.98 -3.36 -3.67
C GLN A 415 -4.50 -2.03 -3.14
N ALA A 416 -4.24 -0.94 -3.87
CA ALA A 416 -4.92 0.32 -3.72
C ALA A 416 -6.02 0.41 -4.79
N PHE A 417 -7.22 0.80 -4.39
CA PHE A 417 -8.38 0.82 -5.28
C PHE A 417 -8.78 2.23 -5.74
N ALA A 418 -8.29 3.26 -5.04
CA ALA A 418 -8.55 4.67 -5.28
C ALA A 418 -7.25 5.46 -5.22
N GLN A 419 -7.29 6.68 -5.76
CA GLN A 419 -6.10 7.45 -6.11
C GLN A 419 -5.90 8.66 -5.18
N PHE A 420 -6.10 8.47 -3.87
CA PHE A 420 -5.90 9.54 -2.89
C PHE A 420 -5.62 8.99 -1.49
N TYR A 421 -5.17 9.87 -0.61
CA TYR A 421 -5.11 9.65 0.83
C TYR A 421 -5.46 10.96 1.55
N THR A 422 -5.74 10.86 2.86
CA THR A 422 -5.97 12.03 3.68
C THR A 422 -5.25 11.93 5.01
N ARG A 423 -5.04 13.07 5.65
CA ARG A 423 -4.62 13.17 7.03
C ARG A 423 -5.46 14.22 7.73
N CYS A 424 -6.09 13.90 8.84
CA CYS A 424 -6.93 14.85 9.58
C CYS A 424 -6.86 14.60 11.09
N ASP A 425 -7.26 15.59 11.88
CA ASP A 425 -7.34 15.52 13.35
C ASP A 425 -8.75 15.85 13.90
N GLY A 426 -9.74 15.92 13.02
CA GLY A 426 -11.12 16.32 13.30
C GLY A 426 -11.38 17.83 13.15
N ASN A 427 -10.34 18.67 13.26
CA ASN A 427 -10.46 20.12 13.11
C ASN A 427 -9.91 20.59 11.76
N ALA A 428 -8.77 20.05 11.33
CA ALA A 428 -8.18 20.29 10.02
C ALA A 428 -7.78 18.98 9.35
N GLY A 429 -7.88 18.95 8.03
CA GLY A 429 -7.49 17.84 7.19
C GLY A 429 -6.72 18.29 5.96
N LEU A 430 -5.86 17.41 5.46
CA LEU A 430 -5.16 17.50 4.20
C LEU A 430 -5.63 16.35 3.31
N TYR A 431 -6.14 16.71 2.13
CA TYR A 431 -6.42 15.82 1.02
C TYR A 431 -5.29 15.89 0.00
N VAL A 432 -4.79 14.71 -0.41
CA VAL A 432 -3.83 14.55 -1.50
C VAL A 432 -4.38 13.51 -2.47
N GLY A 433 -4.68 13.95 -3.69
CA GLY A 433 -5.25 13.11 -4.75
C GLY A 433 -4.41 13.10 -6.02
N PHE A 434 -4.66 12.11 -6.89
CA PHE A 434 -4.02 11.95 -8.18
C PHE A 434 -5.12 11.73 -9.21
N HIS A 435 -5.56 12.81 -9.85
CA HIS A 435 -6.77 12.85 -10.69
C HIS A 435 -6.50 12.27 -12.08
N ASP A 436 -6.34 10.94 -12.14
CA ASP A 436 -6.04 10.17 -13.33
C ASP A 436 -7.23 9.32 -13.78
N SER A 437 -7.81 9.67 -14.92
CA SER A 437 -8.95 8.99 -15.52
C SER A 437 -8.59 7.71 -16.29
N GLU A 438 -7.29 7.44 -16.52
CA GLU A 438 -6.82 6.36 -17.40
C GLU A 438 -6.20 5.17 -16.65
N GLY A 439 -6.14 5.23 -15.31
CA GLY A 439 -5.72 4.09 -14.50
C GLY A 439 -4.21 3.78 -14.54
N HIS A 440 -3.36 4.79 -14.67
CA HIS A 440 -1.90 4.62 -14.65
C HIS A 440 -1.40 4.06 -13.32
N CYS A 441 -0.37 3.21 -13.40
CA CYS A 441 0.19 2.55 -12.24
C CYS A 441 0.80 3.53 -11.24
N LYS A 442 0.43 3.38 -9.96
CA LYS A 442 0.95 4.18 -8.84
C LYS A 442 1.28 3.29 -7.66
N ARG A 443 2.32 3.61 -6.90
CA ARG A 443 2.62 2.93 -5.63
C ARG A 443 2.51 3.90 -4.47
N PHE A 444 1.57 3.64 -3.56
CA PHE A 444 1.38 4.38 -2.32
C PHE A 444 2.28 3.78 -1.25
N GLN A 445 3.24 4.54 -0.74
CA GLN A 445 4.24 4.09 0.24
C GLN A 445 4.09 4.83 1.57
N LEU A 446 3.54 4.13 2.57
CA LEU A 446 3.51 4.62 3.94
C LEU A 446 4.89 4.46 4.58
N ARG A 447 5.39 5.53 5.18
CA ARG A 447 6.60 5.52 6.02
C ARG A 447 6.32 6.31 7.30
N CYS A 448 6.39 5.60 8.42
CA CYS A 448 6.27 6.15 9.76
C CYS A 448 7.56 5.89 10.56
N GLY A 449 8.04 6.91 11.27
CA GLY A 449 9.07 6.81 12.29
C GLY A 449 8.46 7.17 13.65
N ALA A 450 8.62 6.29 14.64
CA ALA A 450 8.00 6.46 15.97
C ALA A 450 8.33 7.82 16.61
N GLY A 451 7.32 8.65 16.84
CA GLY A 451 7.43 9.99 17.43
C GLY A 451 8.05 11.06 16.52
N ASP A 452 8.32 10.74 15.25
CA ASP A 452 9.13 11.58 14.37
C ASP A 452 8.37 12.04 13.11
N MET A 453 7.96 11.10 12.26
CA MET A 453 7.30 11.40 10.99
C MET A 453 6.24 10.38 10.60
N ALA A 454 5.28 10.80 9.79
CA ALA A 454 4.32 9.93 9.12
C ALA A 454 3.99 10.50 7.73
N SER A 455 4.46 9.81 6.70
CA SER A 455 4.37 10.25 5.30
C SER A 455 3.78 9.16 4.41
N MET A 456 3.09 9.59 3.36
CA MET A 456 2.65 8.76 2.25
C MET A 456 3.31 9.31 0.98
N SER A 457 4.39 8.67 0.53
CA SER A 457 5.00 8.99 -0.77
C SER A 457 4.27 8.23 -1.86
N VAL A 458 4.13 8.82 -3.05
CA VAL A 458 3.50 8.17 -4.20
C VAL A 458 4.46 8.13 -5.37
N GLU A 459 4.79 6.91 -5.80
CA GLU A 459 5.57 6.68 -7.02
C GLU A 459 4.63 6.52 -8.21
N HIS A 460 4.76 7.40 -9.21
CA HIS A 460 4.18 7.25 -10.54
C HIS A 460 5.04 6.28 -11.35
N LEU A 461 4.50 5.10 -11.65
CA LEU A 461 5.23 4.04 -12.33
C LEU A 461 4.98 4.14 -13.84
N GLN A 462 6.07 4.14 -14.59
CA GLN A 462 6.06 4.39 -16.02
C GLN A 462 6.50 3.14 -16.78
N PRO A 463 6.00 2.95 -18.02
CA PRO A 463 6.63 2.05 -18.95
C PRO A 463 8.13 2.30 -19.05
N GLU A 464 8.90 1.21 -19.14
CA GLU A 464 10.36 1.28 -19.22
C GLU A 464 10.84 1.50 -20.65
N THR A 465 10.28 2.53 -21.28
CA THR A 465 10.62 2.93 -22.65
C THR A 465 11.45 4.21 -22.62
N ALA A 466 12.45 4.28 -23.48
CA ALA A 466 13.26 5.48 -23.67
C ALA A 466 12.40 6.59 -24.29
N VAL A 467 12.41 7.79 -23.68
CA VAL A 467 11.66 8.94 -24.18
C VAL A 467 12.54 10.20 -24.19
N ALA A 468 12.23 11.14 -25.09
CA ALA A 468 12.90 12.45 -25.14
C ALA A 468 12.34 13.44 -24.10
N GLU A 469 11.06 13.26 -23.77
CA GLU A 469 10.28 14.05 -22.83
C GLU A 469 9.34 13.11 -22.09
N LEU A 470 9.12 13.40 -20.81
CA LEU A 470 8.15 12.71 -19.97
C LEU A 470 7.25 13.72 -19.29
N VAL A 471 5.94 13.57 -19.48
CA VAL A 471 4.90 14.37 -18.82
C VAL A 471 4.04 13.40 -18.00
N LEU A 472 3.82 13.70 -16.72
CA LEU A 472 2.79 12.96 -15.98
C LEU A 472 1.42 13.36 -16.56
N PRO A 473 0.60 12.41 -17.05
CA PRO A 473 -0.60 12.72 -17.84
C PRO A 473 -1.77 13.26 -17.00
N TYR A 474 -1.59 13.36 -15.68
CA TYR A 474 -2.60 13.80 -14.73
C TYR A 474 -1.97 14.66 -13.63
N PRO A 475 -2.73 15.56 -12.98
CA PRO A 475 -2.23 16.36 -11.88
C PRO A 475 -2.27 15.59 -10.54
N SER A 476 -1.31 15.91 -9.67
CA SER A 476 -1.42 15.68 -8.24
C SER A 476 -2.13 16.88 -7.60
N VAL A 477 -3.16 16.67 -6.78
CA VAL A 477 -3.98 17.75 -6.23
C VAL A 477 -3.89 17.82 -4.72
N LEU A 478 -3.84 19.04 -4.19
CA LEU A 478 -3.75 19.34 -2.76
C LEU A 478 -4.92 20.24 -2.32
N LYS A 479 -5.55 19.90 -1.20
CA LYS A 479 -6.59 20.74 -0.58
C LYS A 479 -6.69 20.48 0.91
N THR A 480 -6.86 21.52 1.71
CA THR A 480 -7.20 21.41 3.13
C THR A 480 -8.71 21.45 3.33
N PHE A 481 -9.18 20.77 4.35
CA PHE A 481 -10.60 20.65 4.69
C PHE A 481 -10.79 20.63 6.22
N ALA A 482 -12.04 20.69 6.68
CA ALA A 482 -12.40 20.51 8.08
C ALA A 482 -13.25 19.24 8.23
N GLY A 483 -13.08 18.50 9.32
CA GLY A 483 -13.79 17.25 9.58
C GLY A 483 -12.90 16.01 9.55
N ASP A 484 -13.50 14.88 9.16
CA ASP A 484 -12.91 13.54 9.22
C ASP A 484 -12.56 12.99 7.83
N TRP A 485 -12.11 11.75 7.75
CA TRP A 485 -11.74 11.12 6.47
C TRP A 485 -12.85 11.14 5.41
N ARG A 486 -14.14 11.22 5.77
CA ARG A 486 -15.28 11.31 4.85
C ARG A 486 -15.31 12.66 4.15
N ASP A 487 -15.05 13.75 4.88
CA ASP A 487 -14.99 15.09 4.31
C ASP A 487 -13.88 15.18 3.24
N GLY A 488 -12.76 14.50 3.47
CA GLY A 488 -11.72 14.33 2.46
C GLY A 488 -12.08 13.36 1.33
N ALA A 489 -12.87 12.31 1.61
CA ALA A 489 -13.39 11.40 0.59
C ALA A 489 -14.43 12.07 -0.32
N ASP A 490 -15.22 13.01 0.18
CA ASP A 490 -16.18 13.79 -0.61
C ASP A 490 -15.47 14.65 -1.67
N ILE A 491 -14.27 15.16 -1.37
CA ILE A 491 -13.43 15.86 -2.36
C ILE A 491 -13.04 14.91 -3.50
N TYR A 492 -12.64 13.67 -3.19
CA TYR A 492 -12.34 12.67 -4.22
C TYR A 492 -13.60 12.26 -4.99
N LYS A 493 -14.71 12.04 -4.28
CA LYS A 493 -15.99 11.62 -4.86
C LYS A 493 -16.48 12.61 -5.91
N ALA A 494 -16.40 13.91 -5.63
CA ALA A 494 -16.78 14.96 -6.57
C ALA A 494 -16.01 14.90 -7.90
N TRP A 495 -14.73 14.49 -7.88
CA TRP A 495 -13.97 14.23 -9.09
C TRP A 495 -14.33 12.88 -9.73
N ALA A 496 -14.39 11.83 -8.91
CA ALA A 496 -14.63 10.44 -9.34
C ALA A 496 -15.99 10.25 -10.03
N GLU A 497 -17.04 10.95 -9.59
CA GLU A 497 -18.39 10.90 -10.19
C GLU A 497 -18.42 11.38 -11.66
N ASN A 498 -17.36 12.06 -12.12
CA ASN A 498 -17.22 12.52 -13.51
C ASN A 498 -16.30 11.63 -14.36
N GLN A 499 -15.93 10.45 -13.86
CA GLN A 499 -15.00 9.53 -14.53
C GLN A 499 -15.76 8.35 -15.17
N PRO A 500 -15.17 7.68 -16.19
CA PRO A 500 -15.85 6.61 -16.93
C PRO A 500 -16.38 5.46 -16.07
N TRP A 501 -15.78 5.21 -14.90
CA TRP A 501 -16.24 4.17 -13.99
C TRP A 501 -17.49 4.54 -13.17
N CYS A 502 -17.93 5.80 -13.23
CA CYS A 502 -19.16 6.32 -12.61
C CYS A 502 -20.19 6.78 -13.66
N ASP A 503 -20.03 6.43 -14.93
CA ASP A 503 -20.91 6.89 -16.03
C ASP A 503 -22.36 6.41 -15.92
N THR A 504 -22.64 5.34 -15.18
CA THR A 504 -23.99 4.75 -15.10
C THR A 504 -24.28 4.23 -13.71
N LEU A 505 -25.39 4.69 -13.13
CA LEU A 505 -25.86 4.22 -11.83
C LEU A 505 -26.25 2.75 -11.89
N LEU A 506 -26.08 2.03 -10.78
CA LEU A 506 -26.46 0.62 -10.68
C LEU A 506 -27.93 0.39 -10.99
N SER A 507 -28.81 1.33 -10.62
CA SER A 507 -30.25 1.29 -10.94
C SER A 507 -30.53 1.26 -12.45
N GLU A 508 -29.67 1.88 -13.25
CA GLU A 508 -29.82 2.04 -14.71
C GLU A 508 -29.08 0.95 -15.51
N ARG A 509 -28.16 0.23 -14.86
CA ARG A 509 -27.38 -0.83 -15.50
C ARG A 509 -28.19 -2.07 -15.85
N SER A 510 -28.66 -2.17 -17.08
CA SER A 510 -29.39 -3.36 -17.59
C SER A 510 -28.51 -4.61 -17.74
N ASP A 511 -27.19 -4.44 -17.74
CA ASP A 511 -26.24 -5.53 -17.91
C ASP A 511 -25.96 -6.30 -16.61
N ILE A 512 -26.38 -5.77 -15.45
CA ILE A 512 -26.24 -6.44 -14.16
C ILE A 512 -27.43 -7.37 -13.88
N PRO A 513 -27.20 -8.63 -13.45
CA PRO A 513 -28.28 -9.55 -13.12
C PRO A 513 -29.21 -9.01 -12.03
N ALA A 514 -30.52 -9.04 -12.31
CA ALA A 514 -31.54 -8.44 -11.43
C ALA A 514 -31.51 -8.98 -10.00
N PHE A 515 -31.18 -10.26 -9.81
CA PHE A 515 -31.14 -10.86 -8.47
C PHE A 515 -30.16 -10.17 -7.50
N LEU A 516 -29.11 -9.50 -8.00
CA LEU A 516 -28.18 -8.72 -7.18
C LEU A 516 -28.79 -7.41 -6.67
N LYS A 517 -29.85 -6.92 -7.31
CA LYS A 517 -30.54 -5.65 -6.99
C LYS A 517 -31.81 -5.84 -6.15
N GLU A 518 -32.27 -7.07 -5.98
CA GLU A 518 -33.60 -7.37 -5.41
C GLU A 518 -33.55 -7.99 -4.00
N GLY A 519 -32.36 -8.09 -3.39
CA GLY A 519 -32.15 -8.69 -2.07
C GLY A 519 -31.67 -10.14 -2.10
N ALA A 520 -30.43 -10.33 -2.56
CA ALA A 520 -29.71 -11.59 -2.49
C ALA A 520 -28.85 -11.70 -1.21
N GLY A 521 -28.55 -12.94 -0.80
CA GLY A 521 -27.48 -13.26 0.13
C GLY A 521 -26.62 -14.40 -0.39
N ILE A 522 -25.41 -14.53 0.15
CA ILE A 522 -24.40 -15.48 -0.31
C ILE A 522 -24.25 -16.59 0.75
N LEU A 523 -24.11 -17.83 0.31
CA LEU A 523 -23.76 -18.96 1.17
C LEU A 523 -22.60 -19.74 0.61
N ILE A 524 -21.65 -20.06 1.49
CA ILE A 524 -20.35 -20.59 1.10
C ILE A 524 -20.09 -21.93 1.77
N THR A 525 -19.74 -22.95 0.99
CA THR A 525 -19.32 -24.25 1.52
C THR A 525 -18.45 -25.03 0.52
N GLY A 526 -17.72 -26.03 1.02
CA GLY A 526 -16.88 -26.88 0.18
C GLY A 526 -17.66 -28.06 -0.44
N VAL A 527 -17.33 -28.42 -1.68
CA VAL A 527 -17.95 -29.54 -2.42
C VAL A 527 -16.97 -30.67 -2.79
N ALA A 528 -15.66 -30.45 -2.60
CA ALA A 528 -14.63 -31.42 -2.98
C ALA A 528 -14.67 -32.73 -2.18
N ASN A 529 -15.04 -32.69 -0.90
CA ASN A 529 -15.08 -33.88 -0.04
C ASN A 529 -16.33 -34.72 -0.36
N PRO A 530 -16.23 -35.93 -0.94
CA PRO A 530 -17.40 -36.70 -1.37
C PRO A 530 -18.32 -37.10 -0.20
N VAL A 531 -17.75 -37.47 0.95
CA VAL A 531 -18.51 -37.87 2.15
C VAL A 531 -19.26 -36.67 2.73
N GLY A 532 -18.59 -35.53 2.81
CA GLY A 532 -19.20 -34.28 3.26
C GLY A 532 -20.31 -33.81 2.31
N ARG A 533 -20.05 -33.89 0.99
CA ARG A 533 -20.99 -33.53 -0.08
C ARG A 533 -22.23 -34.41 -0.05
N GLU A 534 -22.08 -35.73 -0.05
CA GLU A 534 -23.20 -36.69 0.02
C GLU A 534 -24.14 -36.38 1.20
N LYS A 535 -23.54 -36.13 2.38
CA LYS A 535 -24.27 -35.85 3.60
C LYS A 535 -25.03 -34.52 3.57
N LEU A 536 -24.42 -33.46 3.03
CA LEU A 536 -24.95 -32.09 3.12
C LEU A 536 -25.76 -31.69 1.88
N LEU A 537 -25.26 -32.03 0.69
CA LEU A 537 -25.76 -31.55 -0.60
C LEU A 537 -26.31 -32.69 -1.48
N GLY A 538 -26.05 -33.95 -1.13
CA GLY A 538 -26.28 -35.08 -2.02
C GLY A 538 -25.09 -35.30 -2.96
N GLY A 539 -24.82 -36.54 -3.34
CA GLY A 539 -23.65 -36.92 -4.13
C GLY A 539 -23.56 -36.19 -5.47
N HIS A 540 -24.73 -35.89 -6.05
CA HIS A 540 -24.98 -35.20 -7.30
C HIS A 540 -25.64 -33.82 -7.09
N LEU A 541 -25.49 -33.25 -5.89
CA LEU A 541 -26.04 -31.94 -5.49
C LEU A 541 -27.59 -31.88 -5.41
N GLU A 542 -28.26 -33.02 -5.44
CA GLU A 542 -29.72 -33.10 -5.51
C GLU A 542 -30.46 -32.53 -4.28
N LYS A 543 -29.77 -32.38 -3.14
CA LYS A 543 -30.33 -31.76 -1.91
C LYS A 543 -30.06 -30.26 -1.82
N LEU A 544 -29.21 -29.70 -2.70
CA LEU A 544 -28.82 -28.29 -2.66
C LEU A 544 -30.03 -27.35 -2.85
N PRO A 545 -30.96 -27.55 -3.81
CA PRO A 545 -32.10 -26.65 -3.99
C PRO A 545 -32.97 -26.49 -2.74
N ASP A 546 -33.37 -27.61 -2.11
CA ASP A 546 -34.18 -27.59 -0.89
C ASP A 546 -33.46 -26.90 0.28
N LEU A 547 -32.14 -27.11 0.37
CA LEU A 547 -31.31 -26.45 1.37
C LEU A 547 -31.29 -24.92 1.17
N LEU A 548 -31.18 -24.44 -0.06
CA LEU A 548 -31.20 -23.00 -0.33
C LEU A 548 -32.59 -22.38 -0.10
N ASP A 549 -33.67 -23.13 -0.39
CA ASP A 549 -35.04 -22.72 -0.04
C ASP A 549 -35.19 -22.55 1.49
N ALA A 550 -34.65 -23.47 2.29
CA ALA A 550 -34.68 -23.39 3.74
C ALA A 550 -33.91 -22.15 4.26
N TYR A 551 -32.75 -21.85 3.69
CA TYR A 551 -31.99 -20.64 4.02
C TYR A 551 -32.73 -19.36 3.63
N ARG A 552 -33.36 -19.33 2.44
CA ARG A 552 -34.19 -18.21 2.00
C ARG A 552 -35.32 -17.95 2.98
N ASN A 553 -36.04 -19.00 3.38
CA ASN A 553 -37.13 -18.90 4.35
C ASN A 553 -36.65 -18.40 5.72
N ALA A 554 -35.50 -18.89 6.19
CA ALA A 554 -34.94 -18.50 7.49
C ALA A 554 -34.41 -17.06 7.53
N THR A 555 -34.01 -16.49 6.39
CA THR A 555 -33.43 -15.15 6.27
C THR A 555 -34.41 -14.09 5.77
N GLY A 556 -35.47 -14.49 5.07
CA GLY A 556 -36.41 -13.59 4.40
C GLY A 556 -35.87 -12.97 3.12
N LEU A 557 -34.68 -13.37 2.66
CA LEU A 557 -34.09 -12.90 1.40
C LEU A 557 -34.94 -13.32 0.19
N LYS A 558 -34.80 -12.61 -0.93
CA LYS A 558 -35.46 -12.99 -2.19
C LYS A 558 -34.68 -14.08 -2.92
N HIS A 559 -33.35 -13.99 -2.86
CA HIS A 559 -32.44 -14.90 -3.56
C HIS A 559 -31.31 -15.39 -2.65
N ILE A 560 -30.83 -16.59 -2.93
CA ILE A 560 -29.60 -17.12 -2.34
C ILE A 560 -28.65 -17.47 -3.48
N VAL A 561 -27.43 -16.99 -3.38
CA VAL A 561 -26.32 -17.28 -4.29
C VAL A 561 -25.36 -18.23 -3.57
N PHE A 562 -25.16 -19.42 -4.13
CA PHE A 562 -24.30 -20.45 -3.57
C PHE A 562 -22.89 -20.40 -4.16
N VAL A 563 -21.88 -20.32 -3.31
CA VAL A 563 -20.46 -20.29 -3.70
C VAL A 563 -19.81 -21.61 -3.26
N PRO A 564 -19.57 -22.56 -4.19
CA PRO A 564 -18.84 -23.77 -3.89
C PRO A 564 -17.33 -23.53 -3.91
N TYR A 565 -16.61 -24.01 -2.90
CA TYR A 565 -15.15 -24.21 -3.00
C TYR A 565 -14.82 -25.67 -3.27
N GLY A 566 -13.82 -25.92 -4.11
CA GLY A 566 -13.40 -27.29 -4.44
C GLY A 566 -14.28 -27.92 -5.51
N TRP A 567 -14.89 -27.08 -6.36
CA TRP A 567 -15.59 -27.50 -7.58
C TRP A 567 -14.60 -27.81 -8.70
N GLU A 568 -13.35 -27.36 -8.58
CA GLU A 568 -12.27 -27.50 -9.55
C GLU A 568 -11.70 -28.94 -9.54
N ASN A 569 -11.41 -29.55 -10.71
CA ASN A 569 -10.79 -30.89 -10.75
C ASN A 569 -9.38 -30.96 -10.13
N ARG A 570 -8.58 -29.89 -10.27
CA ARG A 570 -7.26 -29.78 -9.64
C ARG A 570 -7.34 -29.28 -8.20
N GLY A 571 -8.54 -29.12 -7.65
CA GLY A 571 -8.78 -28.68 -6.28
C GLY A 571 -8.78 -27.15 -6.11
N THR A 572 -9.03 -26.71 -4.89
CA THR A 572 -9.34 -25.30 -4.57
C THR A 572 -8.22 -24.34 -4.99
N TRP A 573 -8.57 -23.27 -5.72
CA TRP A 573 -7.65 -22.17 -6.05
C TRP A 573 -6.45 -22.58 -6.91
N VAL A 574 -6.70 -23.49 -7.87
CA VAL A 574 -5.69 -24.04 -8.76
C VAL A 574 -6.08 -23.76 -10.20
N GLY A 575 -5.80 -22.53 -10.65
CA GLY A 575 -5.86 -22.22 -12.09
C GLY A 575 -4.75 -22.90 -12.86
N ILE A 576 -4.85 -23.04 -14.17
CA ILE A 576 -5.98 -22.64 -15.05
C ILE A 576 -6.91 -23.82 -15.40
N ASN A 577 -6.53 -25.04 -15.01
CA ASN A 577 -7.21 -26.26 -15.38
C ASN A 577 -8.32 -26.56 -14.37
N TYR A 578 -9.51 -26.02 -14.60
CA TYR A 578 -10.66 -26.16 -13.69
C TYR A 578 -11.61 -27.32 -14.04
N LEU A 579 -11.75 -27.59 -15.34
CA LEU A 579 -12.74 -28.51 -15.90
C LEU A 579 -12.12 -29.87 -16.27
N PRO A 580 -12.90 -30.97 -16.25
CA PRO A 580 -14.32 -31.04 -15.85
C PRO A 580 -14.50 -30.73 -14.36
N SER A 581 -15.65 -30.18 -13.99
CA SER A 581 -15.98 -29.80 -12.62
C SER A 581 -16.30 -31.01 -11.72
N ILE A 582 -16.23 -30.80 -10.41
CA ILE A 582 -16.62 -31.75 -9.36
C ILE A 582 -17.99 -31.33 -8.79
N PRO A 583 -19.00 -32.23 -8.70
CA PRO A 583 -18.93 -33.67 -8.96
C PRO A 583 -18.85 -34.06 -10.44
N SER A 584 -19.52 -33.31 -11.32
CA SER A 584 -19.41 -33.44 -12.77
C SER A 584 -20.03 -32.21 -13.44
N ASP A 585 -19.67 -31.93 -14.70
CA ASP A 585 -20.27 -30.85 -15.49
C ASP A 585 -21.79 -31.05 -15.65
N GLY A 586 -22.22 -32.29 -15.90
CA GLY A 586 -23.62 -32.63 -16.06
C GLY A 586 -24.47 -32.41 -14.79
N ASP A 587 -23.90 -32.67 -13.62
CA ASP A 587 -24.58 -32.41 -12.34
C ASP A 587 -24.73 -30.90 -12.10
N TRP A 588 -23.70 -30.10 -12.42
CA TRP A 588 -23.78 -28.64 -12.31
C TRP A 588 -24.76 -28.02 -13.28
N ILE A 589 -24.80 -28.47 -14.55
CA ILE A 589 -25.78 -28.00 -15.53
C ILE A 589 -27.20 -28.24 -15.03
N LYS A 590 -27.51 -29.47 -14.58
CA LYS A 590 -28.85 -29.82 -14.06
C LYS A 590 -29.18 -29.02 -12.80
N THR A 591 -28.24 -28.93 -11.87
CA THR A 591 -28.45 -28.23 -10.59
C THR A 591 -28.64 -26.74 -10.81
N ASN A 592 -27.82 -26.09 -11.64
CA ASN A 592 -27.95 -24.66 -11.93
C ASN A 592 -29.27 -24.33 -12.62
N ALA A 593 -29.76 -25.19 -13.52
CA ALA A 593 -31.09 -25.02 -14.12
C ALA A 593 -32.21 -25.09 -13.06
N GLU A 594 -32.13 -26.04 -12.13
CA GLU A 594 -33.13 -26.17 -11.06
C GLU A 594 -33.04 -25.01 -10.05
N LEU A 595 -31.83 -24.59 -9.67
CA LEU A 595 -31.62 -23.43 -8.82
C LEU A 595 -32.23 -22.18 -9.45
N ARG A 596 -31.99 -21.94 -10.74
CA ARG A 596 -32.57 -20.80 -11.47
C ARG A 596 -34.10 -20.85 -11.44
N ARG A 597 -34.71 -22.01 -11.68
CA ARG A 597 -36.18 -22.21 -11.61
C ARG A 597 -36.74 -21.85 -10.24
N ARG A 598 -35.99 -22.09 -9.16
CA ARG A 598 -36.37 -21.73 -7.79
C ARG A 598 -35.95 -20.32 -7.35
N GLY A 599 -35.31 -19.54 -8.21
CA GLY A 599 -34.84 -18.20 -7.88
C GLY A 599 -33.51 -18.17 -7.09
N HIS A 600 -32.72 -19.23 -7.16
CA HIS A 600 -31.37 -19.34 -6.62
C HIS A 600 -30.32 -19.32 -7.73
N ARG A 601 -29.08 -18.99 -7.37
CA ARG A 601 -27.96 -18.91 -8.31
C ARG A 601 -26.70 -19.51 -7.71
N THR A 602 -25.70 -19.75 -8.54
CA THR A 602 -24.34 -20.08 -8.12
C THR A 602 -23.37 -18.97 -8.48
N ALA A 603 -22.25 -18.92 -7.78
CA ALA A 603 -21.11 -18.07 -8.14
C ALA A 603 -19.82 -18.87 -8.01
N PHE A 604 -19.05 -19.00 -9.09
CA PHE A 604 -17.83 -19.81 -9.11
C PHE A 604 -16.60 -18.91 -9.09
N MET A 605 -15.62 -19.31 -8.29
CA MET A 605 -14.37 -18.57 -8.12
C MET A 605 -13.27 -19.23 -8.95
N THR A 606 -12.77 -18.52 -9.96
CA THR A 606 -11.57 -18.89 -10.74
C THR A 606 -10.45 -17.93 -10.42
N SER A 607 -9.21 -18.40 -10.36
CA SER A 607 -8.01 -17.66 -9.90
C SER A 607 -7.46 -16.61 -10.87
N GLY A 608 -8.21 -16.23 -11.92
CA GLY A 608 -7.79 -15.22 -12.89
C GLY A 608 -6.45 -15.55 -13.57
N PHE A 609 -5.50 -14.61 -13.56
CA PHE A 609 -4.18 -14.75 -14.22
C PHE A 609 -3.18 -15.57 -13.38
N TRP A 610 -3.65 -16.47 -12.53
CA TRP A 610 -2.83 -17.32 -11.67
C TRP A 610 -2.83 -18.77 -12.13
N TRP A 611 -1.66 -19.30 -12.52
CA TRP A 611 -1.50 -20.70 -12.93
C TRP A 611 -0.65 -21.47 -11.91
N VAL A 612 -1.24 -22.48 -11.28
CA VAL A 612 -0.51 -23.45 -10.47
C VAL A 612 -0.05 -24.61 -11.36
N VAL A 613 1.25 -24.69 -11.59
CA VAL A 613 1.88 -25.67 -12.50
C VAL A 613 1.92 -27.07 -11.87
N LYS A 614 2.24 -27.17 -10.59
CA LYS A 614 2.27 -28.46 -9.88
C LYS A 614 2.10 -28.31 -8.38
N ARG A 615 1.47 -29.29 -7.73
CA ARG A 615 1.17 -29.27 -6.30
C ARG A 615 1.32 -30.64 -5.64
N GLN A 616 1.77 -30.65 -4.38
CA GLN A 616 1.68 -31.82 -3.50
C GLN A 616 0.24 -32.09 -3.07
N ARG A 617 -0.05 -33.24 -2.45
CA ARG A 617 -1.38 -33.46 -1.88
C ARG A 617 -1.60 -32.54 -0.67
N THR A 618 -2.71 -31.80 -0.63
CA THR A 618 -3.06 -30.92 0.49
C THR A 618 -4.52 -31.15 0.91
N SER A 619 -4.98 -30.45 1.95
CA SER A 619 -6.41 -30.41 2.27
C SER A 619 -7.25 -29.72 1.19
N GLY A 620 -6.63 -28.94 0.31
CA GLY A 620 -7.28 -28.25 -0.80
C GLY A 620 -7.42 -29.08 -2.07
N GLY A 621 -6.83 -30.28 -2.14
CA GLY A 621 -7.03 -31.17 -3.29
C GLY A 621 -5.88 -32.17 -3.56
N PRO A 622 -5.95 -32.88 -4.70
CA PRO A 622 -4.99 -33.92 -5.06
C PRO A 622 -3.61 -33.36 -5.42
N ALA A 623 -2.60 -34.24 -5.44
CA ALA A 623 -1.32 -33.92 -6.07
C ALA A 623 -1.48 -33.96 -7.60
N PHE A 624 -0.72 -33.13 -8.32
CA PHE A 624 -0.66 -33.14 -9.78
C PHE A 624 0.61 -32.46 -10.30
N ASP A 625 0.92 -32.69 -11.57
CA ASP A 625 2.07 -32.09 -12.26
C ASP A 625 1.74 -31.77 -13.73
N ASP A 626 1.60 -30.48 -14.04
CA ASP A 626 1.35 -29.96 -15.40
C ASP A 626 2.62 -29.33 -16.01
N THR A 627 3.82 -29.69 -15.53
CA THR A 627 5.09 -29.11 -16.01
C THR A 627 5.23 -29.21 -17.55
N SER A 628 4.82 -30.32 -18.16
CA SER A 628 4.88 -30.45 -19.62
C SER A 628 3.96 -29.47 -20.37
N GLN A 629 2.81 -29.11 -19.80
CA GLN A 629 1.94 -28.07 -20.36
C GLN A 629 2.59 -26.69 -20.17
N PHE A 630 3.13 -26.44 -18.98
CA PHE A 630 3.85 -25.20 -18.67
C PHE A 630 5.00 -24.96 -19.65
N GLU A 631 5.88 -25.94 -19.89
CA GLU A 631 7.02 -25.75 -20.81
C GLU A 631 6.59 -25.40 -22.25
N ARG A 632 5.41 -25.87 -22.70
CA ARG A 632 4.87 -25.52 -24.03
C ARG A 632 4.24 -24.13 -24.08
N MET A 633 3.87 -23.54 -22.94
CA MET A 633 3.02 -22.36 -22.87
C MET A 633 3.61 -21.21 -22.04
N LYS A 634 4.78 -21.41 -21.41
CA LYS A 634 5.41 -20.43 -20.50
C LYS A 634 5.63 -19.05 -21.11
N ASP A 635 5.68 -18.96 -22.45
CA ASP A 635 5.80 -17.71 -23.18
C ASP A 635 4.58 -16.78 -23.00
N ILE A 636 3.45 -17.25 -22.45
CA ILE A 636 2.30 -16.40 -22.11
C ILE A 636 2.42 -15.75 -20.73
N CYS A 637 3.39 -16.19 -19.92
CA CYS A 637 3.59 -15.75 -18.54
C CYS A 637 4.37 -14.44 -18.45
N ILE A 638 4.21 -13.74 -17.34
CA ILE A 638 5.04 -12.58 -17.01
C ILE A 638 6.52 -13.00 -17.05
N THR A 639 7.33 -12.16 -17.70
CA THR A 639 8.76 -12.41 -17.89
C THR A 639 9.57 -11.32 -17.18
N GLU A 640 10.54 -11.75 -16.37
CA GLU A 640 11.54 -10.91 -15.75
C GLU A 640 12.48 -10.28 -16.79
N ARG A 641 13.25 -9.26 -16.39
CA ARG A 641 14.18 -8.58 -17.32
C ARG A 641 15.25 -9.50 -17.89
N ASP A 642 15.64 -10.54 -17.15
CA ASP A 642 16.61 -11.55 -17.59
C ASP A 642 16.01 -12.65 -18.49
N GLY A 643 14.73 -12.54 -18.82
CA GLY A 643 14.01 -13.50 -19.66
C GLY A 643 13.40 -14.69 -18.91
N LYS A 644 13.55 -14.78 -17.58
CA LYS A 644 12.92 -15.87 -16.82
C LYS A 644 11.44 -15.64 -16.58
N THR A 645 10.68 -16.71 -16.47
CA THR A 645 9.27 -16.65 -16.04
C THR A 645 9.17 -16.20 -14.60
N TRP A 646 8.21 -15.32 -14.31
CA TRP A 646 7.92 -14.88 -12.95
C TRP A 646 7.22 -15.97 -12.15
N GLU A 647 7.94 -16.56 -11.18
CA GLU A 647 7.41 -17.53 -10.22
C GLU A 647 6.88 -16.83 -8.96
N VAL A 648 5.73 -17.28 -8.44
CA VAL A 648 5.09 -16.68 -7.25
C VAL A 648 5.06 -17.60 -6.04
N ASP A 649 4.91 -18.92 -6.26
CA ASP A 649 4.88 -19.91 -5.18
C ASP A 649 5.89 -21.03 -5.45
N TRP A 650 6.30 -21.74 -4.39
CA TRP A 650 7.36 -22.74 -4.44
C TRP A 650 6.87 -24.13 -4.09
N TYR A 651 7.15 -25.12 -4.96
CA TYR A 651 6.75 -26.51 -4.76
C TYR A 651 7.35 -27.16 -3.49
N SER A 652 8.58 -26.83 -3.12
CA SER A 652 9.28 -27.42 -1.97
C SER A 652 8.99 -26.72 -0.64
N ARG A 653 8.29 -25.58 -0.65
CA ARG A 653 8.08 -24.71 0.53
C ARG A 653 6.61 -24.60 0.92
N THR A 654 5.85 -25.69 0.81
CA THR A 654 4.39 -25.71 1.06
C THR A 654 3.95 -25.30 2.47
N LYS A 655 4.90 -25.23 3.43
CA LYS A 655 4.66 -24.75 4.79
C LYS A 655 4.83 -23.23 4.94
N GLU A 656 5.44 -22.55 3.97
CA GLU A 656 5.57 -21.10 3.92
C GLU A 656 4.23 -20.47 3.52
N PHE A 657 3.93 -19.29 4.07
CA PHE A 657 2.69 -18.57 3.76
C PHE A 657 2.67 -18.18 2.29
N GLY A 658 1.57 -18.47 1.60
CA GLY A 658 1.44 -18.30 0.14
C GLY A 658 1.74 -19.58 -0.65
N SER A 659 2.87 -20.25 -0.37
CA SER A 659 3.35 -21.40 -1.15
C SER A 659 2.62 -22.73 -0.91
N TRP A 660 1.56 -22.75 -0.10
CA TRP A 660 0.73 -23.94 0.14
C TRP A 660 0.03 -24.46 -1.14
N ARG A 661 -0.05 -23.64 -2.20
CA ARG A 661 -0.64 -23.99 -3.50
C ARG A 661 0.26 -24.84 -4.39
N GLY A 662 1.57 -24.88 -4.18
CA GLY A 662 2.52 -25.56 -5.07
C GLY A 662 3.42 -24.58 -5.84
N LEU A 663 3.96 -24.99 -6.99
CA LEU A 663 4.66 -24.08 -7.91
C LEU A 663 3.61 -23.29 -8.70
N SER A 664 3.66 -21.96 -8.60
CA SER A 664 2.73 -21.07 -9.29
C SER A 664 3.47 -20.03 -10.13
N VAL A 665 2.89 -19.67 -11.27
CA VAL A 665 3.33 -18.59 -12.16
C VAL A 665 2.18 -17.62 -12.43
N LYS A 666 2.51 -16.39 -12.83
CA LYS A 666 1.51 -15.39 -13.25
C LYS A 666 1.48 -15.26 -14.77
N LEU A 667 0.27 -15.28 -15.31
CA LEU A 667 0.00 -14.96 -16.70
C LEU A 667 0.09 -13.44 -16.89
N CYS A 668 0.58 -12.98 -18.05
CA CYS A 668 0.64 -11.54 -18.33
C CYS A 668 -0.73 -11.04 -18.81
N HIS A 669 -1.22 -9.94 -18.24
CA HIS A 669 -2.45 -9.28 -18.68
C HIS A 669 -2.38 -8.85 -20.15
N GLY A 670 -1.20 -8.42 -20.58
CA GLY A 670 -0.93 -7.95 -21.93
C GLY A 670 -0.80 -9.07 -22.98
N SER A 671 -0.58 -10.31 -22.55
CA SER A 671 -0.43 -11.44 -23.47
C SER A 671 -1.79 -11.84 -24.06
N GLN A 672 -2.00 -11.60 -25.36
CA GLN A 672 -3.22 -12.02 -26.05
C GLN A 672 -3.51 -13.53 -25.89
N PRO A 673 -2.54 -14.45 -26.06
CA PRO A 673 -2.79 -15.87 -25.83
C PRO A 673 -3.20 -16.21 -24.39
N ALA A 674 -2.70 -15.46 -23.38
CA ALA A 674 -3.15 -15.65 -21.99
C ALA A 674 -4.61 -15.21 -21.82
N ARG A 675 -5.00 -14.08 -22.44
CA ARG A 675 -6.38 -13.59 -22.42
C ARG A 675 -7.33 -14.57 -23.13
N ASP A 676 -6.96 -15.06 -24.31
CA ASP A 676 -7.76 -16.05 -25.05
C ASP A 676 -8.00 -17.31 -24.21
N MET A 677 -6.95 -17.81 -23.56
CA MET A 677 -7.02 -18.94 -22.65
C MET A 677 -7.95 -18.70 -21.46
N LEU A 678 -7.85 -17.54 -20.81
CA LEU A 678 -8.73 -17.20 -19.68
C LEU A 678 -10.17 -17.00 -20.14
N ARG A 679 -10.38 -16.37 -21.30
CA ARG A 679 -11.71 -16.25 -21.92
C ARG A 679 -12.32 -17.64 -22.08
N ASP A 680 -11.60 -18.59 -22.68
CA ASP A 680 -12.09 -19.94 -22.92
C ASP A 680 -12.39 -20.69 -21.61
N VAL A 681 -11.55 -20.52 -20.57
CA VAL A 681 -11.80 -21.04 -19.22
C VAL A 681 -13.10 -20.48 -18.64
N PHE A 682 -13.29 -19.16 -18.69
CA PHE A 682 -14.48 -18.51 -18.15
C PHE A 682 -15.73 -18.94 -18.92
N LEU A 683 -15.68 -18.99 -20.25
CA LEU A 683 -16.79 -19.47 -21.08
C LEU A 683 -17.10 -20.95 -20.81
N GLY A 684 -16.10 -21.79 -20.51
CA GLY A 684 -16.32 -23.16 -20.05
C GLY A 684 -17.10 -23.22 -18.74
N VAL A 685 -16.82 -22.34 -17.78
CA VAL A 685 -17.60 -22.24 -16.53
C VAL A 685 -19.02 -21.72 -16.79
N VAL A 686 -19.17 -20.76 -17.69
CA VAL A 686 -20.48 -20.24 -18.13
C VAL A 686 -21.35 -21.34 -18.73
N GLN A 687 -20.76 -22.27 -19.51
CA GLN A 687 -21.46 -23.42 -20.08
C GLN A 687 -22.02 -24.40 -19.04
N LEU A 688 -21.53 -24.36 -17.79
CA LEU A 688 -22.13 -25.10 -16.67
C LEU A 688 -23.44 -24.47 -16.18
N GLY A 689 -23.88 -23.35 -16.76
CA GLY A 689 -25.05 -22.59 -16.34
C GLY A 689 -24.77 -21.65 -15.15
N VAL A 690 -23.50 -21.37 -14.84
CA VAL A 690 -23.12 -20.50 -13.72
C VAL A 690 -23.33 -19.02 -14.09
N PRO A 691 -24.15 -18.26 -13.34
CA PRO A 691 -24.44 -16.86 -13.66
C PRO A 691 -23.40 -15.87 -13.11
N LEU A 692 -22.58 -16.24 -12.12
CA LEU A 692 -21.53 -15.35 -11.60
C LEU A 692 -20.18 -16.03 -11.61
N VAL A 693 -19.19 -15.42 -12.26
CA VAL A 693 -17.83 -15.98 -12.36
C VAL A 693 -16.80 -14.96 -11.87
N SER A 694 -15.91 -15.40 -10.98
CA SER A 694 -14.91 -14.53 -10.34
C SER A 694 -13.58 -14.55 -11.07
N PHE A 695 -12.93 -13.40 -11.13
CA PHE A 695 -11.47 -13.25 -11.08
C PHE A 695 -11.01 -13.24 -9.61
N ASP A 696 -11.09 -14.40 -8.95
CA ASP A 696 -10.48 -14.63 -7.63
C ASP A 696 -8.95 -14.54 -7.72
N GLN A 697 -8.25 -14.19 -6.64
CA GLN A 697 -6.79 -14.00 -6.59
C GLN A 697 -6.22 -12.88 -7.48
N GLU A 698 -7.02 -12.32 -8.39
CA GLU A 698 -6.69 -11.12 -9.15
C GLU A 698 -7.14 -9.87 -8.38
N ILE A 699 -6.32 -9.48 -7.41
CA ILE A 699 -6.63 -8.41 -6.46
C ILE A 699 -6.88 -7.08 -7.20
N GLY A 700 -8.12 -6.59 -7.17
CA GLY A 700 -8.52 -5.32 -7.79
C GLY A 700 -8.34 -5.28 -9.31
N GLY A 701 -8.17 -6.41 -9.98
CA GLY A 701 -7.92 -6.49 -11.42
C GLY A 701 -6.55 -5.91 -11.85
N GLY A 702 -5.61 -5.70 -10.93
CA GLY A 702 -4.30 -5.12 -11.22
C GLY A 702 -3.19 -6.16 -11.29
N GLN A 703 -2.26 -5.97 -12.23
CA GLN A 703 -1.01 -6.75 -12.29
C GLN A 703 0.07 -6.04 -11.46
N LYS A 704 0.57 -6.69 -10.40
CA LYS A 704 1.59 -6.08 -9.53
C LYS A 704 3.03 -6.31 -10.01
N GLU A 705 3.23 -7.34 -10.81
CA GLU A 705 4.52 -7.72 -11.37
C GLU A 705 4.77 -6.98 -12.70
N PRO A 706 5.95 -6.37 -12.91
CA PRO A 706 6.34 -5.84 -14.22
C PRO A 706 6.58 -6.99 -15.21
N CYS A 707 6.22 -6.79 -16.49
CA CYS A 707 6.51 -7.75 -17.55
C CYS A 707 7.47 -7.16 -18.59
N PHE A 708 8.47 -7.93 -18.99
CA PHE A 708 9.49 -7.54 -19.97
C PHE A 708 9.48 -8.37 -21.26
N HIS A 709 8.44 -9.19 -21.47
CA HIS A 709 8.38 -10.04 -22.65
C HIS A 709 8.11 -9.20 -23.93
N PRO A 710 8.99 -9.23 -24.94
CA PRO A 710 8.87 -8.36 -26.12
C PRO A 710 7.69 -8.73 -27.04
N GLY A 711 7.19 -9.96 -26.94
CA GLY A 711 6.11 -10.48 -27.79
C GLY A 711 4.69 -10.30 -27.24
N HIS A 712 4.49 -9.63 -26.11
CA HIS A 712 3.17 -9.48 -25.50
C HIS A 712 2.41 -8.22 -25.94
N GLY A 713 2.95 -7.41 -26.86
CA GLY A 713 2.21 -6.26 -27.40
C GLY A 713 2.03 -5.08 -26.44
N HIS A 714 2.74 -5.08 -25.30
CA HIS A 714 2.80 -3.95 -24.37
C HIS A 714 4.24 -3.42 -24.20
N PRO A 715 4.43 -2.16 -23.80
CA PRO A 715 5.73 -1.64 -23.40
C PRO A 715 6.33 -2.41 -22.19
N PRO A 716 7.67 -2.54 -22.08
CA PRO A 716 8.31 -3.24 -20.97
C PRO A 716 8.03 -2.57 -19.62
N GLY A 717 7.97 -3.35 -18.54
CA GLY A 717 7.78 -2.87 -17.17
C GLY A 717 6.32 -2.88 -16.73
N LEU A 718 5.89 -1.83 -16.01
CA LEU A 718 4.50 -1.61 -15.61
C LEU A 718 3.90 -0.49 -16.48
N GLY A 719 2.58 -0.50 -16.64
CA GLY A 719 1.85 0.54 -17.36
C GLY A 719 0.36 0.34 -17.23
N ASN A 720 -0.41 1.35 -17.66
CA ASN A 720 -1.88 1.26 -17.70
C ASN A 720 -2.38 0.12 -18.61
N TRP A 721 -1.57 -0.35 -19.56
CA TRP A 721 -1.85 -1.53 -20.39
C TRP A 721 -2.28 -2.75 -19.55
N ALA A 722 -1.72 -2.92 -18.35
CA ALA A 722 -2.07 -4.05 -17.48
C ALA A 722 -3.54 -4.00 -17.05
N TRP A 723 -4.08 -2.80 -16.88
CA TRP A 723 -5.49 -2.59 -16.58
C TRP A 723 -6.36 -2.63 -17.84
N THR A 724 -5.97 -1.93 -18.91
CA THR A 724 -6.80 -1.85 -20.12
C THR A 724 -7.03 -3.22 -20.74
N ASP A 725 -5.99 -4.05 -20.78
CA ASP A 725 -6.08 -5.39 -21.37
C ASP A 725 -6.88 -6.37 -20.51
N PHE A 726 -6.87 -6.19 -19.18
CA PHE A 726 -7.76 -6.91 -18.27
C PHE A 726 -9.22 -6.49 -18.49
N HIS A 727 -9.47 -5.20 -18.62
CA HIS A 727 -10.79 -4.65 -18.88
C HIS A 727 -11.36 -5.16 -20.22
N ASP A 728 -10.53 -5.21 -21.26
CA ASP A 728 -10.93 -5.73 -22.58
C ASP A 728 -11.28 -7.23 -22.52
N LEU A 729 -10.48 -8.05 -21.83
CA LEU A 729 -10.83 -9.45 -21.57
C LEU A 729 -12.20 -9.59 -20.88
N CYS A 730 -12.47 -8.76 -19.86
CA CYS A 730 -13.76 -8.80 -19.17
C CYS A 730 -14.92 -8.50 -20.12
N ARG A 731 -14.77 -7.50 -21.00
CA ARG A 731 -15.78 -7.15 -22.01
C ARG A 731 -16.02 -8.29 -23.00
N GLU A 732 -14.96 -8.96 -23.45
CA GLU A 732 -15.06 -10.10 -24.35
C GLU A 732 -15.81 -11.27 -23.70
N ILE A 733 -15.45 -11.64 -22.46
CA ILE A 733 -16.14 -12.69 -21.70
C ILE A 733 -17.63 -12.35 -21.53
N ILE A 734 -17.96 -11.12 -21.18
CA ILE A 734 -19.37 -10.70 -21.02
C ILE A 734 -20.11 -10.79 -22.36
N ARG A 735 -19.53 -10.27 -23.44
CA ARG A 735 -20.12 -10.26 -24.78
C ARG A 735 -20.43 -11.66 -25.29
N GLU A 736 -19.49 -12.59 -25.10
CA GLU A 736 -19.60 -13.97 -25.63
C GLU A 736 -20.35 -14.89 -24.68
N GLY A 737 -20.28 -14.63 -23.38
CA GLY A 737 -20.93 -15.45 -22.35
C GLY A 737 -22.41 -15.13 -22.14
N LYS A 738 -22.86 -13.88 -22.30
CA LYS A 738 -24.28 -13.50 -22.12
C LYS A 738 -25.26 -14.27 -23.03
N PRO A 739 -24.97 -14.55 -24.31
CA PRO A 739 -25.81 -15.41 -25.14
C PRO A 739 -25.97 -16.84 -24.60
N ILE A 740 -24.98 -17.35 -23.86
CA ILE A 740 -24.98 -18.69 -23.25
C ILE A 740 -25.72 -18.66 -21.90
N GLN A 741 -25.41 -17.66 -21.07
CA GLN A 741 -26.02 -17.42 -19.77
C GLN A 741 -26.48 -15.95 -19.68
N PRO A 742 -27.77 -15.65 -19.91
CA PRO A 742 -28.27 -14.28 -19.93
C PRO A 742 -28.08 -13.52 -18.61
N GLU A 743 -28.04 -14.23 -17.48
CA GLU A 743 -27.75 -13.65 -16.15
C GLU A 743 -26.25 -13.60 -15.84
N LEU A 744 -25.35 -13.72 -16.83
CA LEU A 744 -23.91 -13.65 -16.61
C LEU A 744 -23.50 -12.29 -16.03
N GLY A 745 -22.77 -12.35 -14.92
CA GLY A 745 -22.03 -11.26 -14.33
C GLY A 745 -20.62 -11.70 -13.90
N LEU A 746 -19.69 -10.75 -13.94
CA LEU A 746 -18.33 -10.95 -13.42
C LEU A 746 -18.20 -10.35 -12.03
N PHE A 747 -17.30 -10.91 -11.23
CA PHE A 747 -16.86 -10.30 -9.99
C PHE A 747 -15.35 -10.51 -9.77
N LEU A 748 -14.74 -9.74 -8.87
CA LEU A 748 -13.30 -9.83 -8.60
C LEU A 748 -12.97 -9.86 -7.12
N GLU A 749 -11.79 -10.36 -6.77
CA GLU A 749 -11.30 -10.31 -5.39
C GLU A 749 -10.85 -8.89 -4.99
N ASN A 750 -11.31 -8.41 -3.83
CA ASN A 750 -11.23 -7.01 -3.39
C ASN A 750 -12.05 -6.07 -4.30
N VAL A 751 -11.65 -4.81 -4.43
CA VAL A 751 -12.42 -3.75 -5.07
C VAL A 751 -11.51 -2.92 -5.97
N SER A 752 -12.09 -2.31 -7.00
CA SER A 752 -11.38 -1.46 -7.96
C SER A 752 -12.37 -0.48 -8.57
N GLU A 753 -12.07 0.82 -8.53
CA GLU A 753 -12.93 1.82 -9.17
C GLU A 753 -12.97 1.61 -10.69
N LEU A 754 -11.82 1.34 -11.31
CA LEU A 754 -11.72 1.16 -12.76
C LEU A 754 -12.58 0.01 -13.28
N ALA A 755 -12.78 -1.04 -12.47
CA ALA A 755 -13.51 -2.23 -12.87
C ALA A 755 -15.03 -2.11 -12.78
N ILE A 756 -15.57 -1.03 -12.20
CA ILE A 756 -17.01 -0.86 -11.98
C ILE A 756 -17.82 -1.13 -13.26
N PRO A 757 -17.46 -0.58 -14.44
CA PRO A 757 -18.23 -0.79 -15.68
C PRO A 757 -18.36 -2.25 -16.12
N VAL A 758 -17.41 -3.11 -15.75
CA VAL A 758 -17.36 -4.52 -16.19
C VAL A 758 -17.63 -5.53 -15.07
N MET A 759 -17.89 -5.05 -13.85
CA MET A 759 -18.17 -5.90 -12.69
C MET A 759 -19.64 -5.79 -12.28
N SER A 760 -20.25 -6.94 -12.01
CA SER A 760 -21.59 -7.03 -11.42
C SER A 760 -21.58 -6.92 -9.91
N THR A 761 -20.51 -7.42 -9.29
CA THR A 761 -20.28 -7.28 -7.86
C THR A 761 -18.80 -7.45 -7.54
N TYR A 762 -18.44 -7.32 -6.28
CA TYR A 762 -17.08 -7.50 -5.78
C TYR A 762 -17.05 -8.48 -4.61
N TRP A 763 -16.01 -9.31 -4.53
CA TRP A 763 -15.71 -10.05 -3.31
C TRP A 763 -14.94 -9.15 -2.34
N SER A 764 -15.67 -8.24 -1.70
CA SER A 764 -15.08 -7.15 -0.93
C SER A 764 -14.74 -7.54 0.51
N ARG A 765 -13.71 -6.91 1.07
CA ARG A 765 -13.27 -7.07 2.47
C ARG A 765 -13.59 -5.82 3.31
N GLN A 766 -14.67 -5.14 2.95
CA GLN A 766 -15.08 -3.84 3.47
C GLN A 766 -15.56 -3.85 4.93
N PHE A 767 -15.55 -4.98 5.63
CA PHE A 767 -16.04 -5.15 7.01
C PHE A 767 -14.94 -5.17 8.09
N GLY A 768 -13.69 -4.81 7.74
CA GLY A 768 -12.54 -4.92 8.65
C GLY A 768 -12.63 -4.03 9.89
N GLU A 769 -13.14 -4.54 11.01
CA GLU A 769 -13.27 -3.78 12.27
C GLU A 769 -11.96 -3.55 13.03
N ILE A 770 -10.86 -4.17 12.61
CA ILE A 770 -9.67 -4.31 13.46
C ILE A 770 -8.39 -3.89 12.74
N ASP A 771 -7.93 -4.70 11.79
CA ASP A 771 -6.61 -4.52 11.15
C ASP A 771 -6.65 -5.01 9.70
N VAL A 772 -6.43 -4.08 8.78
CA VAL A 772 -6.14 -4.32 7.38
C VAL A 772 -4.62 -4.35 7.23
N GLY A 773 -4.05 -5.53 6.95
CA GLY A 773 -2.61 -5.67 6.66
C GLY A 773 -1.69 -5.91 7.87
N ALA A 774 -2.25 -6.12 9.08
CA ALA A 774 -1.56 -6.56 10.30
C ALA A 774 -0.62 -5.53 10.97
N PHE A 775 -0.80 -4.22 10.74
CA PHE A 775 0.03 -3.16 11.34
C PHE A 775 -0.76 -2.07 12.09
N GLY A 776 -2.07 -2.24 12.30
CA GLY A 776 -2.88 -1.39 13.18
C GLY A 776 -3.83 -0.39 12.49
N ALA A 777 -4.08 -0.53 11.17
CA ALA A 777 -5.05 0.31 10.47
C ALA A 777 -6.45 -0.33 10.43
N ARG A 778 -7.49 0.40 10.85
CA ARG A 778 -8.89 -0.09 10.93
C ARG A 778 -9.62 0.12 9.60
N GLY A 779 -10.35 -0.86 9.09
CA GLY A 779 -11.15 -0.72 7.86
C GLY A 779 -12.40 0.15 8.05
N VAL A 780 -12.62 1.13 7.15
CA VAL A 780 -13.72 2.11 7.28
C VAL A 780 -14.83 1.98 6.23
N GLY A 781 -14.64 1.15 5.19
CA GLY A 781 -15.61 0.99 4.10
C GLY A 781 -15.60 2.15 3.11
N LEU A 782 -14.41 2.65 2.77
CA LEU A 782 -14.24 3.79 1.87
C LEU A 782 -14.82 3.51 0.48
N PHE A 783 -14.66 2.29 -0.04
CA PHE A 783 -15.17 1.96 -1.38
C PHE A 783 -16.68 2.10 -1.50
N SER A 784 -17.46 1.59 -0.55
CA SER A 784 -18.93 1.76 -0.51
C SER A 784 -19.34 3.20 -0.24
N TYR A 785 -18.56 3.96 0.52
CA TYR A 785 -18.82 5.40 0.67
C TYR A 785 -18.72 6.14 -0.67
N LEU A 786 -17.70 5.80 -1.47
CA LEU A 786 -17.48 6.41 -2.78
C LEU A 786 -18.43 5.91 -3.85
N TYR A 787 -18.74 4.61 -3.87
CA TYR A 787 -19.22 3.93 -5.08
C TYR A 787 -20.43 3.01 -4.92
N HIS A 788 -21.14 3.02 -3.78
CA HIS A 788 -22.26 2.11 -3.55
C HIS A 788 -23.38 2.21 -4.61
N GLU A 789 -23.67 3.42 -5.07
CA GLU A 789 -24.68 3.69 -6.08
C GLU A 789 -24.31 3.19 -7.50
N TYR A 790 -23.06 2.76 -7.73
CA TYR A 790 -22.58 2.29 -9.03
C TYR A 790 -22.40 0.77 -9.11
N VAL A 791 -22.20 0.10 -7.97
CA VAL A 791 -21.94 -1.35 -7.95
C VAL A 791 -22.25 -2.00 -6.60
N THR A 792 -22.72 -3.24 -6.65
CA THR A 792 -22.89 -4.04 -5.44
C THR A 792 -21.54 -4.59 -4.95
N ALA A 793 -21.46 -4.91 -3.66
CA ALA A 793 -20.31 -5.63 -3.11
C ALA A 793 -20.77 -6.71 -2.14
N ILE A 794 -20.19 -7.89 -2.25
CA ILE A 794 -20.34 -8.97 -1.29
C ILE A 794 -19.49 -8.65 -0.07
N GLY A 795 -20.12 -8.66 1.10
CA GLY A 795 -19.42 -8.67 2.37
C GLY A 795 -18.91 -10.09 2.64
N ALA A 796 -17.65 -10.35 2.25
CA ALA A 796 -17.07 -11.67 2.35
C ALA A 796 -17.17 -12.29 3.76
N ALA A 797 -17.28 -13.63 3.82
CA ALA A 797 -17.31 -14.35 5.10
C ALA A 797 -16.04 -14.16 5.94
N CYS A 798 -14.92 -13.70 5.38
CA CYS A 798 -13.62 -13.56 6.06
C CYS A 798 -12.82 -12.45 5.37
N VAL A 799 -12.01 -11.59 6.02
CA VAL A 799 -10.79 -11.85 6.81
C VAL A 799 -10.59 -10.71 7.83
N GLN A 800 -10.50 -10.93 9.15
CA GLN A 800 -9.45 -11.63 9.89
C GLN A 800 -9.81 -13.07 10.27
N GLY A 801 -9.08 -14.06 9.76
CA GLY A 801 -9.33 -15.47 10.08
C GLY A 801 -8.93 -16.52 9.04
N GLN A 802 -8.55 -16.13 7.82
CA GLN A 802 -8.03 -17.05 6.80
C GLN A 802 -6.50 -17.13 6.89
N GLY A 803 -6.00 -18.35 7.04
CA GLY A 803 -4.59 -18.68 7.06
C GLY A 803 -3.89 -18.56 8.42
N GLN A 804 -2.60 -18.86 8.44
CA GLN A 804 -1.70 -18.80 9.60
C GLN A 804 -1.46 -17.35 10.13
N LEU A 805 -2.37 -16.40 9.92
CA LEU A 805 -2.21 -14.99 10.28
C LEU A 805 -3.37 -14.40 11.12
N GLY A 806 -4.53 -15.06 11.24
CA GLY A 806 -5.66 -14.53 12.02
C GLY A 806 -6.56 -15.64 12.55
N THR A 807 -7.16 -15.40 13.71
CA THR A 807 -7.92 -16.42 14.45
C THR A 807 -9.40 -16.12 14.48
N ARG A 808 -10.24 -17.17 14.59
CA ARG A 808 -11.69 -17.04 14.83
C ARG A 808 -11.95 -16.03 15.97
N PRO A 809 -12.59 -14.87 15.68
CA PRO A 809 -12.95 -13.90 16.70
C PRO A 809 -14.02 -14.46 17.64
N ASP A 810 -14.27 -13.76 18.74
CA ASP A 810 -15.44 -14.08 19.56
C ASP A 810 -16.75 -13.77 18.79
N ALA A 811 -17.88 -14.21 19.35
CA ALA A 811 -19.16 -14.13 18.66
C ALA A 811 -19.61 -12.68 18.43
N LEU A 812 -19.33 -11.76 19.37
CA LEU A 812 -19.79 -10.37 19.28
C LEU A 812 -19.12 -9.64 18.13
N LEU A 813 -17.80 -9.74 18.01
CA LEU A 813 -17.06 -9.17 16.89
C LEU A 813 -17.51 -9.74 15.54
N ARG A 814 -17.86 -11.02 15.47
CA ARG A 814 -18.45 -11.60 14.26
C ARG A 814 -19.84 -11.02 13.95
N CYS A 815 -20.67 -10.78 14.96
CA CYS A 815 -21.96 -10.11 14.79
C CYS A 815 -21.80 -8.65 14.34
N ARG A 816 -20.81 -7.92 14.89
CA ARG A 816 -20.46 -6.57 14.46
C ARG A 816 -20.06 -6.51 12.98
N ILE A 817 -19.27 -7.47 12.51
CA ILE A 817 -18.91 -7.60 11.09
C ILE A 817 -20.16 -7.78 10.20
N LEU A 818 -21.11 -8.62 10.62
CA LEU A 818 -22.37 -8.81 9.89
C LEU A 818 -23.26 -7.56 9.92
N ALA A 819 -23.32 -6.86 11.05
CA ALA A 819 -24.05 -5.60 11.17
C ALA A 819 -23.47 -4.53 10.25
N ASN A 820 -22.14 -4.46 10.14
CA ASN A 820 -21.47 -3.54 9.22
C ASN A 820 -21.71 -3.87 7.75
N ASN A 821 -21.91 -5.14 7.38
CA ASN A 821 -22.34 -5.46 6.02
C ASN A 821 -23.67 -4.76 5.72
N LEU A 822 -24.64 -4.86 6.63
CA LEU A 822 -25.93 -4.18 6.50
C LEU A 822 -25.78 -2.66 6.45
N THR A 823 -25.04 -2.04 7.38
CA THR A 823 -24.90 -0.57 7.41
C THR A 823 -24.00 0.01 6.32
N ARG A 824 -23.40 -0.84 5.48
CA ARG A 824 -22.63 -0.43 4.30
C ARG A 824 -23.27 -0.92 2.98
N GLY A 825 -24.47 -1.51 3.03
CA GLY A 825 -25.17 -2.01 1.84
C GLY A 825 -24.47 -3.19 1.16
N LEU A 826 -23.71 -4.00 1.91
CA LEU A 826 -22.94 -5.13 1.39
C LEU A 826 -23.74 -6.43 1.46
N ILE A 827 -23.86 -7.14 0.34
CA ILE A 827 -24.54 -8.43 0.24
C ILE A 827 -23.94 -9.40 1.28
N PRO A 828 -24.73 -9.93 2.23
CA PRO A 828 -24.20 -10.72 3.32
C PRO A 828 -23.76 -12.10 2.80
N GLY A 829 -22.51 -12.49 3.07
CA GLY A 829 -21.99 -13.77 2.59
C GLY A 829 -21.21 -14.58 3.61
N PRO A 830 -21.83 -15.21 4.62
CA PRO A 830 -21.15 -16.07 5.60
C PRO A 830 -20.80 -17.48 5.07
N PHE A 831 -19.93 -18.18 5.80
CA PHE A 831 -19.77 -19.63 5.61
C PHE A 831 -20.95 -20.38 6.22
N MET A 832 -21.48 -21.37 5.51
CA MET A 832 -22.66 -22.14 5.93
C MET A 832 -22.48 -22.79 7.32
N HIS A 833 -21.27 -23.28 7.62
CA HIS A 833 -20.98 -23.91 8.92
C HIS A 833 -20.97 -22.93 10.12
N GLU A 834 -20.88 -21.62 9.86
CA GLU A 834 -20.94 -20.59 10.90
C GLU A 834 -22.37 -20.18 11.23
N VAL A 835 -23.28 -20.31 10.25
CA VAL A 835 -24.69 -19.93 10.34
C VAL A 835 -25.62 -21.11 10.03
N PRO A 836 -25.50 -22.24 10.76
CA PRO A 836 -26.37 -23.38 10.52
C PRO A 836 -27.84 -23.03 10.80
N ILE A 837 -28.75 -23.71 10.10
CA ILE A 837 -30.20 -23.62 10.26
C ILE A 837 -30.79 -24.94 10.74
N GLU A 838 -32.02 -24.90 11.23
CA GLU A 838 -32.78 -26.08 11.64
C GLU A 838 -32.91 -27.09 10.49
N GLY A 839 -32.83 -28.38 10.81
CA GLY A 839 -32.82 -29.47 9.83
C GLY A 839 -31.44 -29.86 9.29
N LEU A 840 -30.40 -29.03 9.45
CA LEU A 840 -29.04 -29.44 9.11
C LEU A 840 -28.48 -30.47 10.10
N PRO A 841 -27.65 -31.45 9.68
CA PRO A 841 -27.05 -32.43 10.59
C PRO A 841 -26.22 -31.82 11.73
N VAL A 842 -25.70 -30.61 11.54
CA VAL A 842 -24.93 -29.89 12.56
C VAL A 842 -25.82 -29.15 13.57
N TRP A 843 -27.09 -28.91 13.25
CA TRP A 843 -28.02 -28.11 14.04
C TRP A 843 -28.17 -28.61 15.48
N GLN A 844 -28.28 -29.94 15.65
CA GLN A 844 -28.45 -30.58 16.96
C GLN A 844 -27.22 -30.42 17.88
N LYS A 845 -26.09 -29.94 17.37
CA LYS A 845 -24.81 -29.83 18.09
C LYS A 845 -24.16 -28.45 17.91
N ILE A 846 -24.95 -27.41 17.62
CA ILE A 846 -24.40 -26.06 17.43
C ILE A 846 -23.83 -25.53 18.73
N SER A 847 -22.69 -24.87 18.63
CA SER A 847 -22.09 -24.13 19.75
C SER A 847 -22.86 -22.85 20.07
N LYS A 848 -22.69 -22.31 21.28
CA LYS A 848 -23.19 -20.96 21.64
C LYS A 848 -22.73 -19.88 20.65
N TRP A 849 -21.50 -20.01 20.14
CA TRP A 849 -20.96 -19.11 19.11
C TRP A 849 -21.79 -19.18 17.82
N GLN A 850 -22.06 -20.37 17.30
CA GLN A 850 -22.87 -20.56 16.07
C GLN A 850 -24.32 -20.12 16.26
N ALA A 851 -24.92 -20.40 17.42
CA ALA A 851 -26.28 -19.94 17.73
C ALA A 851 -26.38 -18.41 17.70
N THR A 852 -25.40 -17.73 18.31
CA THR A 852 -25.33 -16.26 18.36
C THR A 852 -25.13 -15.65 16.97
N VAL A 853 -24.11 -16.12 16.23
CA VAL A 853 -23.79 -15.61 14.88
C VAL A 853 -24.91 -15.91 13.88
N GLY A 854 -25.52 -17.10 13.96
CA GLY A 854 -26.66 -17.47 13.12
C GLY A 854 -27.90 -16.61 13.36
N ALA A 855 -28.18 -16.24 14.62
CA ALA A 855 -29.28 -15.34 14.95
C ALA A 855 -29.06 -13.93 14.35
N ALA A 856 -27.84 -13.39 14.50
CA ALA A 856 -27.45 -12.12 13.90
C ALA A 856 -27.59 -12.14 12.36
N TYR A 857 -27.05 -13.17 11.69
CA TYR A 857 -27.14 -13.32 10.23
C TYR A 857 -28.58 -13.32 9.72
N ARG A 858 -29.47 -14.10 10.35
CA ARG A 858 -30.88 -14.14 9.96
C ARG A 858 -31.57 -12.79 10.16
N SER A 859 -31.30 -12.10 11.26
CA SER A 859 -31.90 -10.78 11.53
C SER A 859 -31.43 -9.75 10.50
N PHE A 860 -30.12 -9.64 10.29
CA PHE A 860 -29.51 -8.61 9.44
C PHE A 860 -29.72 -8.85 7.93
N SER A 861 -30.19 -10.03 7.53
CA SER A 861 -30.53 -10.33 6.13
C SER A 861 -31.93 -9.84 5.73
N ARG A 862 -32.86 -9.69 6.67
CA ARG A 862 -34.27 -9.36 6.37
C ARG A 862 -34.47 -8.04 5.61
N PRO A 863 -33.78 -6.93 5.97
CA PRO A 863 -34.01 -5.64 5.32
C PRO A 863 -33.78 -5.63 3.81
N TYR A 864 -32.88 -6.48 3.30
CA TYR A 864 -32.49 -6.50 1.89
C TYR A 864 -33.64 -6.72 0.92
N LYS A 865 -34.67 -7.48 1.32
CA LYS A 865 -35.88 -7.70 0.50
C LYS A 865 -36.82 -6.49 0.52
N HIS A 866 -36.83 -5.76 1.64
CA HIS A 866 -37.84 -4.74 1.93
C HIS A 866 -37.37 -3.32 1.66
N PHE A 867 -36.06 -3.08 1.60
CA PHE A 867 -35.45 -1.77 1.35
C PHE A 867 -34.34 -1.80 0.28
N PRO A 868 -34.52 -2.48 -0.87
CA PRO A 868 -33.50 -2.56 -1.91
C PRO A 868 -33.15 -1.20 -2.52
N GLU A 869 -34.10 -0.26 -2.56
CA GLU A 869 -33.89 1.09 -3.08
C GLU A 869 -32.89 1.91 -2.26
N TYR A 870 -32.64 1.50 -1.01
CA TYR A 870 -31.64 2.11 -0.13
C TYR A 870 -30.39 1.23 -0.02
N LEU A 871 -30.55 -0.04 0.37
CA LEU A 871 -29.43 -0.93 0.72
C LEU A 871 -28.63 -1.46 -0.47
N LEU A 872 -29.21 -1.42 -1.67
CA LEU A 872 -28.58 -1.96 -2.87
C LEU A 872 -28.45 -0.93 -3.97
N LEU A 873 -29.40 -0.01 -4.08
CA LEU A 873 -29.46 0.98 -5.17
C LEU A 873 -29.26 2.42 -4.70
N GLY A 874 -29.17 2.64 -3.40
CA GLY A 874 -29.07 3.99 -2.82
C GLY A 874 -27.66 4.55 -2.90
N LYS A 875 -27.56 5.87 -2.81
CA LYS A 875 -26.30 6.59 -2.63
C LYS A 875 -25.92 6.57 -1.15
N THR A 876 -24.71 6.11 -0.83
CA THR A 876 -24.20 6.23 0.53
C THR A 876 -24.03 7.70 0.89
N VAL A 877 -24.54 8.10 2.06
CA VAL A 877 -24.34 9.43 2.63
C VAL A 877 -23.79 9.31 4.05
N ARG A 878 -23.30 10.43 4.61
CA ARG A 878 -22.76 10.46 5.98
C ARG A 878 -23.84 9.98 6.97
N PRO A 879 -23.58 8.90 7.73
CA PRO A 879 -24.52 8.46 8.75
C PRO A 879 -24.56 9.47 9.91
N PRO A 880 -25.70 9.62 10.61
CA PRO A 880 -25.78 10.41 11.83
C PRO A 880 -24.94 9.79 12.95
N ASP A 881 -24.56 10.61 13.93
CA ASP A 881 -23.95 10.11 15.16
C ASP A 881 -24.97 9.30 15.97
N VAL A 882 -24.48 8.24 16.60
CA VAL A 882 -25.30 7.35 17.44
C VAL A 882 -24.67 7.25 18.81
N ASP A 883 -25.34 7.82 19.81
CA ASP A 883 -24.97 7.61 21.21
C ASP A 883 -25.49 6.25 21.67
N CYS A 884 -24.58 5.41 22.15
CA CYS A 884 -24.88 4.09 22.67
C CYS A 884 -23.70 3.56 23.52
N GLU A 885 -23.97 2.53 24.31
CA GLU A 885 -22.94 1.88 25.09
C GLU A 885 -21.87 1.19 24.22
N GLN A 886 -20.66 1.09 24.78
CA GLN A 886 -19.58 0.28 24.22
C GLN A 886 -19.62 -1.14 24.79
N VAL A 887 -19.23 -2.13 23.99
CA VAL A 887 -19.12 -3.53 24.39
C VAL A 887 -17.71 -4.07 24.17
N GLU A 888 -17.25 -4.86 25.12
CA GLU A 888 -15.97 -5.54 25.06
C GLU A 888 -16.07 -6.81 24.20
N THR A 889 -15.10 -6.97 23.29
CA THR A 889 -14.99 -8.09 22.36
C THR A 889 -13.52 -8.46 22.20
N TYR A 890 -13.19 -9.53 21.49
CA TYR A 890 -11.79 -9.89 21.27
C TYR A 890 -11.55 -10.70 20.00
N PHE A 891 -10.31 -10.62 19.55
CA PHE A 891 -9.77 -11.48 18.51
C PHE A 891 -8.40 -12.00 18.96
N TRP A 892 -7.82 -12.92 18.20
CA TRP A 892 -6.40 -13.23 18.36
C TRP A 892 -5.60 -12.84 17.15
N ARG A 893 -4.45 -12.25 17.43
CA ARG A 893 -3.47 -11.78 16.47
C ARG A 893 -2.29 -12.74 16.47
N ARG A 894 -1.68 -12.97 15.30
CA ARG A 894 -0.39 -13.65 15.25
C ARG A 894 0.64 -12.85 16.03
N ASP A 895 1.36 -13.55 16.90
CA ASP A 895 2.37 -12.98 17.77
C ASP A 895 3.43 -14.05 17.99
N ALA A 896 4.67 -13.77 17.62
CA ALA A 896 5.79 -14.71 17.78
C ALA A 896 6.01 -15.11 19.25
N LYS A 897 5.63 -14.26 20.21
CA LYS A 897 5.70 -14.51 21.65
C LYS A 897 4.38 -15.04 22.23
N GLY A 898 3.35 -15.21 21.39
CA GLY A 898 2.02 -15.67 21.77
C GLY A 898 1.96 -17.17 22.08
N LYS A 899 0.79 -17.64 22.49
CA LYS A 899 0.53 -19.06 22.75
C LYS A 899 0.31 -19.80 21.41
N PRO A 900 1.02 -20.91 21.12
CA PRO A 900 0.76 -21.72 19.94
C PRO A 900 -0.67 -22.25 19.92
N ARG A 901 -1.35 -22.13 18.77
CA ARG A 901 -2.63 -22.81 18.56
C ARG A 901 -2.41 -24.22 18.03
N LYS A 902 -3.36 -25.12 18.29
CA LYS A 902 -3.39 -26.46 17.67
C LYS A 902 -3.34 -26.31 16.15
N ASN A 903 -2.22 -26.74 15.55
CA ASN A 903 -1.94 -26.64 14.11
C ASN A 903 -1.91 -25.19 13.55
N GLY A 904 -1.50 -24.20 14.35
CA GLY A 904 -1.47 -22.79 13.95
C GLY A 904 -0.26 -22.02 14.49
N PRO A 905 -0.06 -20.77 14.06
CA PRO A 905 1.01 -19.93 14.57
C PRO A 905 0.79 -19.61 16.07
N PRO A 906 1.82 -19.15 16.78
CA PRO A 906 1.64 -18.50 18.07
C PRO A 906 0.80 -17.22 17.92
N VAL A 907 -0.11 -17.02 18.87
CA VAL A 907 -1.09 -15.91 18.87
C VAL A 907 -1.28 -15.32 20.26
N SER A 908 -1.61 -14.04 20.33
CA SER A 908 -2.03 -13.34 21.56
C SER A 908 -3.46 -12.84 21.44
N LYS A 909 -4.18 -12.83 22.57
CA LYS A 909 -5.57 -12.36 22.65
C LYS A 909 -5.55 -10.84 22.78
N HIS A 910 -6.26 -10.15 21.90
CA HIS A 910 -6.42 -8.70 21.94
C HIS A 910 -7.87 -8.36 22.24
N ALA A 911 -8.08 -7.62 23.33
CA ALA A 911 -9.38 -7.03 23.67
C ALA A 911 -9.61 -5.78 22.83
N LEU A 912 -10.88 -5.50 22.54
CA LEU A 912 -11.35 -4.35 21.79
C LEU A 912 -12.66 -3.88 22.40
N SER A 913 -12.88 -2.57 22.41
CA SER A 913 -14.17 -1.95 22.76
C SER A 913 -14.80 -1.41 21.48
N LEU A 914 -16.07 -1.76 21.22
CA LEU A 914 -16.82 -1.34 20.03
C LEU A 914 -18.22 -0.87 20.42
N ALA A 915 -18.77 0.07 19.67
CA ALA A 915 -20.15 0.52 19.86
C ALA A 915 -21.13 -0.66 19.71
N ALA A 916 -22.04 -0.80 20.66
CA ALA A 916 -23.07 -1.85 20.64
C ALA A 916 -24.02 -1.70 19.45
N VAL A 917 -24.24 -0.46 19.01
CA VAL A 917 -25.08 -0.09 17.88
C VAL A 917 -24.24 0.48 16.74
N THR A 918 -24.65 0.22 15.50
CA THR A 918 -24.05 0.81 14.29
C THR A 918 -25.12 1.41 13.41
N ALA A 919 -24.75 2.39 12.59
CA ALA A 919 -25.65 3.00 11.64
C ALA A 919 -25.02 3.20 10.25
N GLY A 920 -25.87 3.14 9.24
CA GLY A 920 -25.57 3.47 7.84
C GLY A 920 -26.73 4.26 7.25
N THR A 921 -26.46 5.22 6.39
CA THR A 921 -27.50 6.05 5.75
C THR A 921 -27.35 6.05 4.25
N PHE A 922 -28.48 5.91 3.57
CA PHE A 922 -28.57 5.85 2.13
C PHE A 922 -29.66 6.80 1.63
N GLU A 923 -29.35 7.49 0.54
CA GLU A 923 -30.30 8.30 -0.22
C GLU A 923 -30.87 7.49 -1.37
N ALA A 924 -32.19 7.39 -1.46
CA ALA A 924 -32.88 6.76 -2.60
C ALA A 924 -33.04 7.75 -3.75
N GLY A 925 -33.41 7.24 -4.93
CA GLY A 925 -33.58 8.06 -6.14
C GLY A 925 -34.71 9.10 -6.08
N ASP A 926 -35.60 9.00 -5.09
CA ASP A 926 -36.63 10.03 -4.81
C ASP A 926 -36.15 11.12 -3.83
N GLY A 927 -34.90 11.06 -3.39
CA GLY A 927 -34.27 12.00 -2.45
C GLY A 927 -34.55 11.70 -0.98
N SER A 928 -35.32 10.64 -0.65
CA SER A 928 -35.54 10.24 0.74
C SER A 928 -34.29 9.60 1.36
N HIS A 929 -34.12 9.80 2.67
CA HIS A 929 -32.96 9.28 3.40
C HIS A 929 -33.37 8.19 4.38
N ALA A 930 -32.80 6.99 4.26
CA ALA A 930 -32.99 5.90 5.20
C ALA A 930 -31.74 5.63 6.03
N THR A 931 -31.84 5.80 7.35
CA THR A 931 -30.81 5.40 8.32
C THR A 931 -31.16 4.03 8.92
N PHE A 932 -30.30 3.04 8.69
CA PHE A 932 -30.39 1.70 9.27
C PHE A 932 -29.62 1.66 10.58
N VAL A 933 -30.33 1.57 11.70
CA VAL A 933 -29.76 1.50 13.06
C VAL A 933 -29.82 0.06 13.54
N VAL A 934 -28.66 -0.51 13.85
CA VAL A 934 -28.50 -1.96 14.05
C VAL A 934 -27.84 -2.25 15.39
N ASN A 935 -28.54 -2.96 16.27
CA ASN A 935 -27.97 -3.53 17.48
C ASN A 935 -27.13 -4.77 17.11
N ALA A 936 -25.82 -4.72 17.33
CA ALA A 936 -24.89 -5.80 17.00
C ALA A 936 -24.76 -6.86 18.10
N THR A 937 -25.62 -6.83 19.13
CA THR A 937 -25.47 -7.59 20.37
C THR A 937 -26.69 -8.49 20.67
N PRO A 938 -26.52 -9.57 21.47
CA PRO A 938 -27.60 -10.49 21.82
C PRO A 938 -28.53 -9.97 22.93
N ASN A 939 -28.31 -8.75 23.42
CA ASN A 939 -29.11 -8.13 24.47
C ASN A 939 -29.84 -6.92 23.87
N GLU A 940 -30.95 -6.51 24.49
CA GLU A 940 -31.58 -5.23 24.16
C GLU A 940 -30.62 -4.07 24.41
N ARG A 941 -30.70 -3.04 23.57
CA ARG A 941 -29.87 -1.84 23.63
C ARG A 941 -30.71 -0.59 23.43
N GLU A 942 -30.36 0.47 24.15
CA GLU A 942 -30.85 1.81 23.89
C GLU A 942 -29.83 2.56 23.03
N ALA A 943 -30.32 3.42 22.14
CA ALA A 943 -29.48 4.32 21.36
C ALA A 943 -30.21 5.63 21.06
N ILE A 944 -29.47 6.72 20.94
CA ILE A 944 -29.98 8.01 20.50
C ILE A 944 -29.31 8.35 19.17
N VAL A 945 -30.11 8.59 18.14
CA VAL A 945 -29.64 8.99 16.81
C VAL A 945 -29.70 10.51 16.69
N HIS A 946 -28.56 11.14 16.39
CA HIS A 946 -28.40 12.59 16.31
C HIS A 946 -28.34 13.05 14.85
N PHE A 947 -29.43 13.65 14.39
CA PHE A 947 -29.51 14.31 13.09
C PHE A 947 -29.13 15.78 13.17
N GLY A 948 -28.52 16.32 12.11
CA GLY A 948 -28.12 17.73 12.04
C GLY A 948 -29.28 18.75 12.00
N SER A 949 -30.51 18.30 11.78
CA SER A 949 -31.70 19.17 11.76
C SER A 949 -32.94 18.40 12.21
N ALA A 950 -33.95 19.11 12.73
CA ALA A 950 -35.24 18.52 13.06
C ALA A 950 -36.11 18.34 11.80
N ARG A 951 -36.63 17.13 11.59
CA ARG A 951 -37.65 16.81 10.56
C ARG A 951 -38.55 15.69 11.08
N GLU A 952 -39.69 15.49 10.43
CA GLU A 952 -40.49 14.28 10.62
C GLU A 952 -39.65 13.06 10.21
N THR A 953 -39.71 12.00 11.01
CA THR A 953 -39.00 10.74 10.79
C THR A 953 -39.97 9.61 11.05
N THR A 954 -40.14 8.72 10.08
CA THR A 954 -40.93 7.49 10.27
C THR A 954 -39.98 6.35 10.62
N VAL A 955 -40.27 5.65 11.72
CA VAL A 955 -39.49 4.50 12.18
C VAL A 955 -40.16 3.22 11.71
N PHE A 956 -39.41 2.40 10.98
CA PHE A 956 -39.87 1.12 10.45
C PHE A 956 -39.16 -0.08 11.10
N SER A 957 -39.88 -1.21 11.11
CA SER A 957 -39.32 -2.53 11.35
C SER A 957 -38.44 -2.98 10.17
N PRO A 958 -37.59 -4.02 10.32
CA PRO A 958 -36.81 -4.55 9.20
C PRO A 958 -37.65 -5.15 8.06
N SER A 959 -38.96 -5.33 8.27
CA SER A 959 -39.92 -5.79 7.26
C SER A 959 -40.77 -4.65 6.67
N ARG A 960 -40.41 -3.38 6.94
CA ARG A 960 -41.14 -2.17 6.53
C ARG A 960 -42.53 -2.02 7.18
N GLU A 961 -42.71 -2.54 8.38
CA GLU A 961 -43.91 -2.23 9.18
C GLU A 961 -43.67 -0.94 9.95
N GLY A 962 -44.58 0.03 9.86
CA GLY A 962 -44.47 1.28 10.60
C GLY A 962 -44.59 1.04 12.11
N ILE A 963 -43.61 1.51 12.88
CA ILE A 963 -43.57 1.36 14.33
C ILE A 963 -44.09 2.64 14.99
N GLU A 964 -43.49 3.79 14.63
CA GLU A 964 -43.84 5.08 15.19
C GLU A 964 -43.42 6.22 14.25
N ARG A 965 -43.94 7.42 14.52
CA ARG A 965 -43.48 8.67 13.92
C ARG A 965 -42.90 9.55 15.00
N ALA A 966 -41.74 10.13 14.71
CA ALA A 966 -41.07 11.05 15.61
C ALA A 966 -40.75 12.36 14.87
N HIS A 967 -40.67 13.46 15.61
CA HIS A 967 -40.25 14.74 15.08
C HIS A 967 -39.18 15.32 16.00
N GLY A 968 -37.99 15.56 15.47
CA GLY A 968 -36.88 16.04 16.25
C GLY A 968 -35.55 15.86 15.55
N LYS A 969 -34.51 16.41 16.16
CA LYS A 969 -33.11 16.18 15.76
C LYS A 969 -32.52 14.95 16.46
N ASP A 970 -33.05 14.59 17.63
CA ASP A 970 -32.58 13.47 18.44
C ASP A 970 -33.70 12.43 18.54
N ILE A 971 -33.45 11.21 18.07
CA ILE A 971 -34.44 10.11 18.07
C ILE A 971 -33.93 8.99 18.97
N ALA A 972 -34.60 8.77 20.11
CA ALA A 972 -34.29 7.67 21.02
C ALA A 972 -34.93 6.37 20.54
N LEU A 973 -34.19 5.27 20.59
CA LEU A 973 -34.61 3.97 20.09
C LEU A 973 -34.31 2.87 21.12
N VAL A 974 -35.28 1.98 21.31
CA VAL A 974 -35.08 0.68 21.96
C VAL A 974 -34.95 -0.39 20.90
N LEU A 975 -33.79 -1.06 20.88
CA LEU A 975 -33.41 -2.07 19.89
C LEU A 975 -33.37 -3.45 20.55
N PRO A 976 -34.27 -4.38 20.19
CA PRO A 976 -34.22 -5.76 20.65
C PRO A 976 -32.87 -6.44 20.32
N PRO A 977 -32.56 -7.61 20.90
CA PRO A 977 -31.41 -8.43 20.51
C PRO A 977 -31.28 -8.58 19.00
N PHE A 978 -30.13 -8.20 18.43
CA PHE A 978 -29.88 -8.16 16.98
C PHE A 978 -30.95 -7.38 16.19
N GLY A 979 -31.60 -6.43 16.84
CA GLY A 979 -32.72 -5.64 16.32
C GLY A 979 -32.26 -4.54 15.37
N ILE A 980 -33.17 -4.18 14.47
CA ILE A 980 -32.96 -3.17 13.43
C ILE A 980 -34.12 -2.18 13.50
N ARG A 981 -33.82 -0.90 13.35
CA ARG A 981 -34.80 0.16 13.06
C ARG A 981 -34.35 0.90 11.82
N VAL A 982 -35.28 1.20 10.93
CA VAL A 982 -35.03 1.98 9.71
C VAL A 982 -35.74 3.30 9.85
N LEU A 983 -34.99 4.40 9.90
CA LEU A 983 -35.51 5.75 10.07
C LEU A 983 -35.53 6.41 8.69
N ILE A 984 -36.71 6.73 8.17
CA ILE A 984 -36.87 7.37 6.85
C ILE A 984 -37.33 8.82 7.04
N ARG A 985 -36.66 9.74 6.34
CA ARG A 985 -36.85 11.20 6.42
C ARG A 985 -36.98 11.85 5.06
#